data_AF-A0AAE1XVF9-F1
#
_entry.id   AF-A0AAE1XVF9-F1
#
_cell.length_a   1.000
_cell.length_b   1.000
_cell.length_c   1.000
_cell.angle_alpha   90.00
_cell.angle_beta   90.00
_cell.angle_gamma   90.00
#
_symmetry.space_group_name_H-M   'P 1'
#
loop_
_entity.id
_entity.type
_entity.pdbx_description
1 polymer ?
#
loop_
_entity_poly.entity_id
_entity_poly.type
_entity_poly.pdbx_seq_one_letter_code
_entity_poly.pdbx_strand_id
1 'polypeptide(L)'
;MLWRCTTHGCRRGASSLPLTFFDVIWVYFHPIQRLLFYPSTCSNTDFLEIIVPNLKKSLSQTLRNYLPLAGNLIQPMNSDIPEFRYVPGDSVSVTFAEASEDLDFDYLTGNQTRDSDEFYALAPDLPQPKTESESGFNIIPVLAIQVTLFPGTGICIGTVNHHAVGDASSIVGFIKAWSRAAKLGENQQLSAENQSRPFYDRSVIKDPSGRANIFWNQMGASPLPSFHSKLPTNRVRATYILRKNDIQMLKNLALAGEPGPIHLSSFTVTTAYVWSCLAKSAAESGEEVDDNEPEYFGFAVDTRHRLEPPVPATYFGNCVAFVVVETTHGLLRGSDGFVGAVKSVGELITNKANNKEEILRDADDWLVKYGPLMGKRIFGVAGSPKFDLYDTDFGWGRPNKYESVSIDRDGSISLCKSREFEGGLEIGVSLPRKKMDAFAAIFFEPLAENLINPLSSGYVWTCFAKSAAAAGEIGDDEPEYFCFVLDVRQRTDRVAMALAESRHAELKGDDGFPIAQTAPARVRSTKSYLKGRNIQQLTRRVAPESIATTTKRVTVHECCSIAPATAAGEAAEQSLPLTFFDILWLYVHPTQLAVSFAESSEDFDFDYLTGNQARDSDMFYALVPVLPEPRVESESGFQIMPLLAIQATLFPETGICIGITNHHAVGDASSIVGFIKAWGKSATFS
;
A
#
# COMPACT_ATOMS: atom_id res chain seq x y z
N MET A 1 -31.95 -10.68 -10.01
CA MET A 1 -32.34 -12.10 -9.98
C MET A 1 -32.55 -12.53 -8.53
N LEU A 2 -33.38 -13.55 -8.30
CA LEU A 2 -33.99 -13.80 -6.99
C LEU A 2 -33.11 -14.67 -6.07
N TRP A 3 -32.61 -14.06 -5.01
CA TRP A 3 -32.14 -14.77 -3.82
C TRP A 3 -33.33 -15.41 -3.11
N ARG A 4 -33.23 -16.66 -2.67
CA ARG A 4 -34.32 -17.34 -1.94
C ARG A 4 -34.16 -17.13 -0.44
N CYS A 5 -35.16 -16.50 0.18
CA CYS A 5 -35.38 -16.58 1.61
C CYS A 5 -35.81 -18.00 1.98
N THR A 6 -35.03 -18.70 2.82
CA THR A 6 -35.34 -20.03 3.34
C THR A 6 -35.40 -20.01 4.87
N THR A 7 -36.24 -20.88 5.44
CA THR A 7 -36.67 -20.94 6.86
C THR A 7 -37.66 -19.84 7.30
N HIS A 8 -38.46 -20.16 8.33
CA HIS A 8 -39.51 -19.28 8.87
C HIS A 8 -38.96 -18.31 9.92
N GLY A 9 -39.56 -17.11 10.03
CA GLY A 9 -39.17 -16.07 10.99
C GLY A 9 -38.23 -14.99 10.42
N CYS A 10 -37.82 -15.10 9.17
CA CYS A 10 -36.86 -14.18 8.55
C CYS A 10 -37.38 -12.73 8.45
N ARG A 11 -36.59 -11.75 8.94
CA ARG A 11 -36.88 -10.32 8.76
C ARG A 11 -36.83 -9.94 7.27
N ARG A 12 -37.79 -9.13 6.80
CA ARG A 12 -37.87 -8.72 5.38
C ARG A 12 -36.52 -8.14 4.91
N GLY A 13 -35.97 -8.70 3.83
CA GLY A 13 -34.76 -8.19 3.16
C GLY A 13 -33.44 -8.86 3.56
N ALA A 14 -33.43 -9.78 4.53
CA ALA A 14 -32.22 -10.55 4.84
C ALA A 14 -31.80 -11.46 3.67
N SER A 15 -30.49 -11.64 3.50
CA SER A 15 -29.86 -12.50 2.50
C SER A 15 -28.85 -13.42 3.16
N SER A 16 -29.09 -14.72 3.13
CA SER A 16 -28.18 -15.74 3.66
C SER A 16 -27.38 -16.43 2.55
N LEU A 17 -26.18 -16.90 2.89
CA LEU A 17 -25.26 -17.62 2.03
C LEU A 17 -24.60 -18.76 2.84
N PRO A 18 -24.99 -20.03 2.64
CA PRO A 18 -24.49 -21.14 3.44
C PRO A 18 -23.00 -21.42 3.18
N LEU A 19 -22.33 -22.01 4.18
CA LEU A 19 -20.96 -22.50 4.03
C LEU A 19 -20.93 -23.78 3.19
N THR A 20 -19.93 -23.91 2.33
CA THR A 20 -19.54 -25.18 1.70
C THR A 20 -18.39 -25.81 2.50
N PHE A 21 -18.04 -27.07 2.21
CA PHE A 21 -16.91 -27.73 2.88
C PHE A 21 -15.57 -26.97 2.70
N PHE A 22 -15.42 -26.19 1.61
CA PHE A 22 -14.27 -25.30 1.41
C PHE A 22 -14.27 -24.08 2.34
N ASP A 23 -15.42 -23.63 2.83
CA ASP A 23 -15.52 -22.48 3.75
C ASP A 23 -15.48 -22.93 5.22
N VAL A 24 -16.06 -24.09 5.54
CA VAL A 24 -16.18 -24.63 6.92
C VAL A 24 -14.82 -24.75 7.61
N ILE A 25 -13.78 -25.25 6.93
CA ILE A 25 -12.43 -25.43 7.52
C ILE A 25 -11.79 -24.11 7.99
N TRP A 26 -12.30 -22.96 7.54
CA TRP A 26 -11.80 -21.63 7.90
C TRP A 26 -12.60 -20.94 9.01
N VAL A 27 -13.59 -21.59 9.63
CA VAL A 27 -14.44 -20.99 10.68
C VAL A 27 -13.62 -20.64 11.94
N TYR A 28 -12.65 -21.46 12.30
CA TYR A 28 -11.76 -21.23 13.45
C TYR A 28 -10.35 -20.76 13.07
N PHE A 29 -10.12 -20.44 11.79
CA PHE A 29 -8.84 -19.90 11.33
C PHE A 29 -8.71 -18.40 11.70
N HIS A 30 -7.48 -17.91 11.89
CA HIS A 30 -7.27 -16.51 12.27
C HIS A 30 -7.66 -15.54 11.14
N PRO A 31 -7.92 -14.26 11.44
CA PRO A 31 -8.22 -13.27 10.42
C PRO A 31 -7.02 -13.03 9.50
N ILE A 32 -7.28 -12.65 8.25
CA ILE A 32 -6.25 -12.35 7.26
C ILE A 32 -6.08 -10.84 7.16
N GLN A 33 -4.95 -10.36 7.66
CA GLN A 33 -4.60 -8.94 7.78
C GLN A 33 -3.64 -8.56 6.65
N ARG A 34 -4.00 -7.55 5.86
CA ARG A 34 -3.24 -7.07 4.69
C ARG A 34 -3.15 -5.54 4.70
N LEU A 35 -1.98 -5.02 4.36
CA LEU A 35 -1.72 -3.59 4.20
C LEU A 35 -1.33 -3.28 2.75
N LEU A 36 -1.81 -2.16 2.24
CA LEU A 36 -1.39 -1.57 0.97
C LEU A 36 -0.94 -0.14 1.25
N PHE A 37 0.36 0.09 1.15
CA PHE A 37 0.98 1.40 1.32
C PHE A 37 1.13 2.08 -0.04
N TYR A 38 0.72 3.33 -0.15
CA TYR A 38 0.74 4.12 -1.38
C TYR A 38 1.45 5.46 -1.11
N PRO A 39 2.36 5.92 -1.99
CA PRO A 39 3.07 7.18 -1.81
C PRO A 39 2.14 8.34 -2.16
N SER A 40 2.10 9.40 -1.34
CA SER A 40 1.15 10.50 -1.51
C SER A 40 1.53 11.73 -0.71
N THR A 41 1.69 12.88 -1.36
CA THR A 41 1.96 14.18 -0.70
C THR A 41 0.69 14.85 -0.17
N CYS A 42 -0.28 14.04 0.27
CA CYS A 42 -1.61 14.47 0.71
C CYS A 42 -1.53 15.21 2.05
N SER A 43 -2.21 16.35 2.15
CA SER A 43 -2.40 17.04 3.44
C SER A 43 -3.49 16.37 4.29
N ASN A 44 -3.53 16.69 5.58
CA ASN A 44 -4.64 16.27 6.45
C ASN A 44 -6.00 16.75 5.91
N THR A 45 -6.08 17.98 5.40
CA THR A 45 -7.28 18.57 4.79
C THR A 45 -7.72 17.79 3.55
N ASP A 46 -6.82 17.55 2.58
CA ASP A 46 -7.12 16.75 1.38
C ASP A 46 -7.60 15.34 1.75
N PHE A 47 -6.99 14.75 2.79
CA PHE A 47 -7.36 13.44 3.27
C PHE A 47 -8.80 13.43 3.79
N LEU A 48 -9.14 14.33 4.72
CA LEU A 48 -10.46 14.37 5.36
C LEU A 48 -11.58 14.88 4.45
N GLU A 49 -11.30 15.81 3.54
CA GLU A 49 -12.32 16.46 2.69
C GLU A 49 -12.51 15.77 1.33
N ILE A 50 -11.46 15.14 0.77
CA ILE A 50 -11.51 14.54 -0.57
C ILE A 50 -11.42 13.01 -0.50
N ILE A 51 -10.40 12.47 0.18
CA ILE A 51 -10.13 11.03 0.16
C ILE A 51 -11.14 10.26 1.03
N VAL A 52 -11.41 10.72 2.26
CA VAL A 52 -12.34 10.06 3.18
C VAL A 52 -13.76 9.96 2.57
N PRO A 53 -14.38 11.04 2.03
CA PRO A 53 -15.71 10.94 1.41
C PRO A 53 -15.73 10.04 0.16
N ASN A 54 -14.70 10.11 -0.70
CA ASN A 54 -14.62 9.24 -1.88
C ASN A 54 -14.49 7.75 -1.48
N LEU A 55 -13.62 7.42 -0.52
CA LEU A 55 -13.46 6.06 -0.02
C LEU A 55 -14.75 5.53 0.63
N LYS A 56 -15.46 6.35 1.41
CA LYS A 56 -16.78 6.01 1.97
C LYS A 56 -17.81 5.68 0.88
N LYS A 57 -17.94 6.57 -0.10
CA LYS A 57 -18.92 6.50 -1.20
C LYS A 57 -18.67 5.29 -2.11
N SER A 58 -17.43 5.12 -2.56
CA SER A 58 -17.01 4.00 -3.40
C SER A 58 -17.08 2.65 -2.68
N LEU A 59 -16.81 2.60 -1.37
CA LEU A 59 -16.98 1.37 -0.59
C LEU A 59 -18.45 0.98 -0.52
N SER A 60 -19.34 1.90 -0.15
CA SER A 60 -20.79 1.65 -0.08
C SER A 60 -21.35 1.15 -1.42
N GLN A 61 -20.96 1.80 -2.53
CA GLN A 61 -21.30 1.36 -3.89
C GLN A 61 -20.77 -0.04 -4.22
N THR A 62 -19.56 -0.39 -3.78
CA THR A 62 -18.96 -1.71 -4.03
C THR A 62 -19.62 -2.80 -3.19
N LEU A 63 -19.89 -2.53 -1.91
CA LEU A 63 -20.56 -3.47 -1.00
C LEU A 63 -21.97 -3.86 -1.47
N ARG A 64 -22.66 -3.01 -2.26
CA ARG A 64 -23.93 -3.37 -2.94
C ARG A 64 -23.80 -4.59 -3.86
N ASN A 65 -22.63 -4.80 -4.48
CA ASN A 65 -22.32 -6.02 -5.24
C ASN A 65 -21.71 -7.12 -4.35
N TYR A 66 -21.06 -6.75 -3.25
CA TYR A 66 -20.30 -7.61 -2.33
C TYR A 66 -20.97 -7.80 -0.96
N LEU A 67 -22.30 -7.99 -0.93
CA LEU A 67 -23.12 -7.99 0.29
C LEU A 67 -22.61 -8.89 1.44
N PRO A 68 -22.08 -10.11 1.22
CA PRO A 68 -21.57 -10.94 2.31
C PRO A 68 -20.41 -10.31 3.08
N LEU A 69 -19.67 -9.34 2.52
CA LEU A 69 -18.61 -8.62 3.21
C LEU A 69 -19.13 -7.52 4.15
N ALA A 70 -20.36 -7.02 3.95
CA ALA A 70 -21.01 -6.11 4.88
C ALA A 70 -21.80 -6.84 5.98
N GLY A 71 -22.21 -8.08 5.71
CA GLY A 71 -22.92 -8.94 6.66
C GLY A 71 -21.99 -9.59 7.69
N ASN A 72 -22.51 -10.63 8.33
CA ASN A 72 -21.87 -11.33 9.45
C ASN A 72 -21.86 -12.85 9.22
N LEU A 73 -20.90 -13.55 9.82
CA LEU A 73 -20.96 -15.00 10.03
C LEU A 73 -21.83 -15.25 11.26
N ILE A 74 -22.94 -15.95 11.07
CA ILE A 74 -23.88 -16.33 12.13
C ILE A 74 -23.56 -17.77 12.56
N GLN A 75 -23.08 -17.95 13.79
CA GLN A 75 -22.80 -19.25 14.39
C GLN A 75 -23.93 -19.63 15.37
N PRO A 76 -24.76 -20.63 15.06
CA PRO A 76 -25.80 -21.12 15.97
C PRO A 76 -25.24 -21.76 17.26
N MET A 77 -25.90 -21.53 18.40
CA MET A 77 -25.52 -22.12 19.69
C MET A 77 -25.89 -23.61 19.82
N ASN A 78 -26.85 -24.07 19.02
CA ASN A 78 -27.26 -25.48 18.96
C ASN A 78 -26.25 -26.37 18.22
N SER A 79 -25.10 -25.83 17.80
CA SER A 79 -24.06 -26.50 17.01
C SER A 79 -24.45 -26.89 15.59
N ASP A 80 -25.46 -26.24 14.98
CA ASP A 80 -25.64 -26.28 13.52
C ASP A 80 -24.46 -25.59 12.80
N ILE A 81 -24.26 -25.93 11.51
CA ILE A 81 -23.24 -25.29 10.67
C ILE A 81 -23.56 -23.79 10.53
N PRO A 82 -22.57 -22.88 10.70
CA PRO A 82 -22.76 -21.45 10.50
C PRO A 82 -23.20 -21.07 9.07
N GLU A 83 -23.75 -19.87 8.90
CA GLU A 83 -23.99 -19.25 7.59
C GLU A 83 -23.53 -17.79 7.56
N PHE A 84 -23.21 -17.26 6.38
CA PHE A 84 -23.14 -15.81 6.22
C PHE A 84 -24.54 -15.25 6.08
N ARG A 85 -24.83 -14.16 6.77
CA ARG A 85 -26.10 -13.44 6.70
C ARG A 85 -25.84 -11.95 6.62
N TYR A 86 -26.47 -11.30 5.65
CA TYR A 86 -26.59 -9.85 5.57
C TYR A 86 -28.04 -9.47 5.86
N VAL A 87 -28.28 -8.55 6.81
CA VAL A 87 -29.58 -7.91 7.02
C VAL A 87 -29.49 -6.41 6.70
N PRO A 88 -30.57 -5.75 6.23
CA PRO A 88 -30.56 -4.30 6.03
C PRO A 88 -30.21 -3.56 7.33
N GLY A 89 -29.10 -2.80 7.32
CA GLY A 89 -28.50 -2.18 8.50
C GLY A 89 -27.10 -2.72 8.85
N ASP A 90 -26.77 -3.94 8.39
CA ASP A 90 -25.40 -4.47 8.45
C ASP A 90 -24.43 -3.61 7.62
N SER A 91 -23.20 -3.49 8.11
CA SER A 91 -22.23 -2.50 7.64
C SER A 91 -20.80 -2.87 8.02
N VAL A 92 -19.83 -2.46 7.19
CA VAL A 92 -18.39 -2.66 7.43
C VAL A 92 -17.89 -1.59 8.40
N SER A 93 -17.13 -1.99 9.43
CA SER A 93 -16.44 -1.04 10.30
C SER A 93 -15.22 -0.46 9.58
N VAL A 94 -15.14 0.87 9.51
CA VAL A 94 -14.06 1.60 8.84
C VAL A 94 -13.50 2.69 9.75
N THR A 95 -12.18 2.67 9.95
CA THR A 95 -11.45 3.67 10.74
C THR A 95 -10.60 4.54 9.82
N PHE A 96 -10.72 5.86 9.97
CA PHE A 96 -9.85 6.86 9.34
C PHE A 96 -8.93 7.45 10.41
N ALA A 97 -7.63 7.40 10.15
CA ALA A 97 -6.61 7.70 11.14
C ALA A 97 -5.39 8.36 10.50
N GLU A 98 -4.45 8.77 11.33
CA GLU A 98 -3.18 9.40 10.98
C GLU A 98 -2.06 8.75 11.80
N ALA A 99 -0.95 8.43 11.15
CA ALA A 99 0.25 7.89 11.78
C ALA A 99 0.95 8.96 12.63
N SER A 100 1.43 8.58 13.81
CA SER A 100 2.29 9.46 14.61
C SER A 100 3.70 9.55 14.00
N GLU A 101 4.45 10.59 14.39
CA GLU A 101 5.80 10.89 13.87
C GLU A 101 6.83 9.74 14.05
N ASP A 102 6.57 8.77 14.94
CA ASP A 102 7.40 7.58 15.15
C ASP A 102 7.11 6.41 14.19
N LEU A 103 6.10 6.52 13.31
CA LEU A 103 5.87 5.58 12.22
C LEU A 103 6.39 6.13 10.88
N ASP A 104 7.66 5.85 10.59
CA ASP A 104 8.31 6.17 9.32
C ASP A 104 7.74 5.34 8.15
N PHE A 105 7.14 6.02 7.16
CA PHE A 105 6.56 5.42 5.96
C PHE A 105 7.60 4.77 5.03
N ASP A 106 8.79 5.36 4.88
CA ASP A 106 9.84 4.84 4.00
C ASP A 106 10.52 3.61 4.64
N TYR A 107 10.77 3.66 5.95
CA TYR A 107 11.16 2.46 6.70
C TYR A 107 10.09 1.36 6.59
N LEU A 108 8.81 1.65 6.82
CA LEU A 108 7.74 0.65 6.78
C LEU A 108 7.53 0.07 5.37
N THR A 109 7.71 0.85 4.30
CA THR A 109 7.57 0.36 2.92
C THR A 109 8.81 -0.35 2.37
N GLY A 110 9.99 -0.07 2.93
CA GLY A 110 11.26 -0.70 2.54
C GLY A 110 11.29 -2.24 2.64
N ASN A 111 12.31 -2.86 2.04
CA ASN A 111 12.42 -4.33 1.92
C ASN A 111 13.22 -4.97 3.07
N GLN A 112 13.95 -4.18 3.86
CA GLN A 112 14.80 -4.61 4.97
C GLN A 112 14.02 -5.25 6.14
N THR A 113 14.76 -5.85 7.06
CA THR A 113 14.23 -6.40 8.33
C THR A 113 13.67 -5.29 9.21
N ARG A 114 12.34 -5.21 9.28
CA ARG A 114 11.54 -4.27 10.09
C ARG A 114 10.91 -5.00 11.28
N ASP A 115 10.58 -4.29 12.35
CA ASP A 115 9.85 -4.89 13.48
C ASP A 115 8.41 -5.27 13.06
N SER A 116 7.94 -6.45 13.47
CA SER A 116 6.59 -6.91 13.16
C SER A 116 5.50 -6.10 13.85
N ASP A 117 5.73 -5.64 15.08
CA ASP A 117 4.69 -5.11 15.95
C ASP A 117 4.14 -3.75 15.46
N GLU A 118 4.92 -3.03 14.65
CA GLU A 118 4.61 -1.68 14.15
C GLU A 118 3.51 -1.73 13.07
N PHE A 119 3.46 -2.79 12.27
CA PHE A 119 2.44 -3.00 11.24
C PHE A 119 1.04 -3.24 11.83
N TYR A 120 0.94 -3.67 13.10
CA TYR A 120 -0.34 -3.87 13.78
C TYR A 120 -1.02 -2.56 14.20
N ALA A 121 -0.32 -1.42 14.22
CA ALA A 121 -0.97 -0.11 14.37
C ALA A 121 -1.78 0.30 13.12
N LEU A 122 -1.51 -0.32 11.98
CA LEU A 122 -2.08 -0.01 10.66
C LEU A 122 -3.10 -1.06 10.20
N ALA A 123 -3.06 -2.26 10.79
CA ALA A 123 -3.95 -3.36 10.50
C ALA A 123 -5.14 -3.33 11.47
N PRO A 124 -6.39 -3.20 10.99
CA PRO A 124 -7.56 -3.32 11.86
C PRO A 124 -7.64 -4.74 12.46
N ASP A 125 -8.18 -4.84 13.67
CA ASP A 125 -8.76 -6.09 14.18
C ASP A 125 -10.25 -6.17 13.77
N LEU A 126 -10.82 -7.38 13.70
CA LEU A 126 -12.28 -7.53 13.52
C LEU A 126 -13.01 -7.07 14.80
N PRO A 127 -14.15 -6.37 14.68
CA PRO A 127 -14.97 -6.02 15.85
C PRO A 127 -15.42 -7.29 16.60
N GLN A 128 -15.47 -7.19 17.93
CA GLN A 128 -15.78 -8.31 18.82
C GLN A 128 -17.10 -9.02 18.45
N PRO A 129 -17.12 -10.37 18.42
CA PRO A 129 -18.35 -11.14 18.23
C PRO A 129 -19.41 -10.78 19.28
N LYS A 130 -20.68 -10.77 18.86
CA LYS A 130 -21.84 -10.46 19.72
C LYS A 130 -22.69 -11.69 19.91
N THR A 131 -23.05 -12.00 21.15
CA THR A 131 -23.89 -13.14 21.50
C THR A 131 -25.35 -12.69 21.62
N GLU A 132 -26.22 -13.10 20.67
CA GLU A 132 -27.67 -12.89 20.78
C GLU A 132 -28.31 -14.09 21.51
N SER A 133 -28.30 -14.04 22.85
CA SER A 133 -28.82 -15.12 23.70
C SER A 133 -30.32 -15.43 23.48
N GLU A 134 -31.13 -14.42 23.14
CA GLU A 134 -32.56 -14.62 22.83
C GLU A 134 -32.78 -15.32 21.48
N SER A 135 -31.90 -15.05 20.51
CA SER A 135 -31.98 -15.59 19.14
C SER A 135 -31.19 -16.89 18.97
N GLY A 136 -30.38 -17.28 19.95
CA GLY A 136 -29.62 -18.53 19.97
C GLY A 136 -28.41 -18.58 19.03
N PHE A 137 -27.77 -17.45 18.72
CA PHE A 137 -26.56 -17.41 17.88
C PHE A 137 -25.52 -16.35 18.29
N ASN A 138 -24.27 -16.57 17.87
CA ASN A 138 -23.23 -15.54 17.84
C ASN A 138 -23.18 -14.87 16.47
N ILE A 139 -23.04 -13.54 16.45
CA ILE A 139 -22.77 -12.72 15.28
C ILE A 139 -21.27 -12.41 15.24
N ILE A 140 -20.59 -12.80 14.17
CA ILE A 140 -19.15 -12.60 13.98
C ILE A 140 -18.95 -11.70 12.74
N PRO A 141 -18.46 -10.45 12.91
CA PRO A 141 -18.14 -9.57 11.78
C PRO A 141 -17.04 -10.15 10.89
N VAL A 142 -17.15 -9.95 9.57
CA VAL A 142 -16.30 -10.65 8.58
C VAL A 142 -15.28 -9.76 7.84
N LEU A 143 -15.43 -8.44 7.93
CA LEU A 143 -14.53 -7.45 7.31
C LEU A 143 -14.44 -6.19 8.20
N ALA A 144 -13.23 -5.66 8.36
CA ALA A 144 -13.00 -4.29 8.81
C ALA A 144 -11.82 -3.66 8.05
N ILE A 145 -11.80 -2.33 8.00
CA ILE A 145 -10.87 -1.54 7.18
C ILE A 145 -10.32 -0.40 8.04
N GLN A 146 -9.02 -0.11 7.89
CA GLN A 146 -8.39 1.10 8.39
C GLN A 146 -7.73 1.84 7.24
N VAL A 147 -7.83 3.16 7.21
CA VAL A 147 -7.12 4.02 6.28
C VAL A 147 -6.32 5.02 7.10
N THR A 148 -4.99 4.91 7.04
CA THR A 148 -4.07 5.71 7.84
C THR A 148 -3.26 6.64 6.95
N LEU A 149 -3.45 7.95 7.12
CA LEU A 149 -2.59 8.99 6.53
C LEU A 149 -1.21 8.98 7.20
N PHE A 150 -0.16 9.12 6.41
CA PHE A 150 1.18 9.49 6.85
C PHE A 150 1.44 10.90 6.28
N PRO A 151 1.34 11.97 7.09
CA PRO A 151 1.28 13.34 6.59
C PRO A 151 2.40 13.67 5.59
N GLY A 152 2.02 14.10 4.38
CA GLY A 152 2.96 14.49 3.32
C GLY A 152 3.79 13.37 2.67
N THR A 153 3.69 12.11 3.12
CA THR A 153 4.49 10.98 2.61
C THR A 153 3.67 9.87 1.96
N GLY A 154 2.55 9.48 2.56
CA GLY A 154 1.73 8.38 2.01
C GLY A 154 0.43 8.10 2.75
N ILE A 155 -0.24 7.04 2.32
CA ILE A 155 -1.44 6.51 2.99
C ILE A 155 -1.35 4.98 2.96
N CYS A 156 -1.71 4.34 4.08
CA CYS A 156 -1.86 2.89 4.19
C CYS A 156 -3.33 2.51 4.26
N ILE A 157 -3.79 1.62 3.37
CA ILE A 157 -5.08 0.94 3.50
C ILE A 157 -4.83 -0.43 4.14
N GLY A 158 -5.21 -0.56 5.41
CA GLY A 158 -5.27 -1.81 6.14
C GLY A 158 -6.62 -2.50 6.00
N THR A 159 -6.62 -3.81 5.80
CA THR A 159 -7.83 -4.63 5.71
C THR A 159 -7.68 -5.90 6.53
N VAL A 160 -8.75 -6.30 7.20
CA VAL A 160 -8.85 -7.59 7.90
C VAL A 160 -10.11 -8.32 7.48
N ASN A 161 -10.01 -9.59 7.10
CA ASN A 161 -11.18 -10.42 6.80
C ASN A 161 -11.15 -11.77 7.52
N HIS A 162 -12.33 -12.27 7.87
CA HIS A 162 -12.52 -13.64 8.35
C HIS A 162 -12.36 -14.61 7.17
N HIS A 163 -11.45 -15.60 7.23
CA HIS A 163 -11.09 -16.38 6.03
C HIS A 163 -12.27 -17.19 5.44
N ALA A 164 -13.19 -17.69 6.28
CA ALA A 164 -14.40 -18.36 5.83
C ALA A 164 -15.25 -17.54 4.82
N VAL A 165 -15.19 -16.19 4.81
CA VAL A 165 -16.03 -15.37 3.91
C VAL A 165 -15.59 -15.48 2.45
N GLY A 166 -14.31 -15.77 2.19
CA GLY A 166 -13.81 -16.02 0.86
C GLY A 166 -12.30 -16.10 0.76
N ASP A 167 -11.86 -16.80 -0.28
CA ASP A 167 -10.44 -16.96 -0.60
C ASP A 167 -9.80 -15.70 -1.22
N ALA A 168 -8.50 -15.79 -1.52
CA ALA A 168 -7.75 -14.69 -2.13
C ALA A 168 -8.36 -14.19 -3.46
N SER A 169 -9.01 -15.05 -4.25
CA SER A 169 -9.71 -14.62 -5.48
C SER A 169 -10.89 -13.71 -5.15
N SER A 170 -11.69 -14.12 -4.17
CA SER A 170 -12.88 -13.39 -3.71
C SER A 170 -12.51 -12.03 -3.09
N ILE A 171 -11.51 -12.00 -2.20
CA ILE A 171 -11.11 -10.78 -1.47
C ILE A 171 -10.32 -9.82 -2.36
N VAL A 172 -9.37 -10.29 -3.19
CA VAL A 172 -8.64 -9.41 -4.11
C VAL A 172 -9.55 -8.92 -5.24
N GLY A 173 -10.53 -9.73 -5.67
CA GLY A 173 -11.60 -9.29 -6.56
C GLY A 173 -12.40 -8.10 -6.00
N PHE A 174 -12.79 -8.17 -4.73
CA PHE A 174 -13.44 -7.06 -4.02
C PHE A 174 -12.56 -5.80 -3.94
N ILE A 175 -11.29 -5.91 -3.52
CA ILE A 175 -10.39 -4.74 -3.41
C ILE A 175 -10.14 -4.11 -4.80
N LYS A 176 -10.05 -4.91 -5.87
CA LYS A 176 -9.98 -4.41 -7.26
C LYS A 176 -11.29 -3.80 -7.76
N ALA A 177 -12.45 -4.23 -7.27
CA ALA A 177 -13.72 -3.57 -7.57
C ALA A 177 -13.82 -2.21 -6.85
N TRP A 178 -13.42 -2.16 -5.58
CA TRP A 178 -13.48 -0.95 -4.75
C TRP A 178 -12.53 0.15 -5.25
N SER A 179 -11.26 -0.19 -5.52
CA SER A 179 -10.28 0.75 -6.08
C SER A 179 -10.76 1.37 -7.41
N ARG A 180 -11.31 0.57 -8.32
CA ARG A 180 -11.90 1.07 -9.57
C ARG A 180 -13.11 1.98 -9.35
N ALA A 181 -13.97 1.69 -8.37
CA ALA A 181 -15.09 2.56 -8.01
C ALA A 181 -14.60 3.91 -7.45
N ALA A 182 -13.57 3.91 -6.60
CA ALA A 182 -12.95 5.13 -6.07
C ALA A 182 -12.27 5.98 -7.16
N LYS A 183 -11.64 5.32 -8.15
CA LYS A 183 -10.92 5.98 -9.25
C LYS A 183 -11.83 6.63 -10.30
N LEU A 184 -13.01 6.05 -10.57
CA LEU A 184 -13.88 6.50 -11.67
C LEU A 184 -14.87 7.61 -11.28
N GLY A 185 -15.18 7.77 -9.99
CA GLY A 185 -16.16 8.74 -9.52
C GLY A 185 -17.57 8.51 -10.07
N GLU A 186 -18.38 9.56 -10.14
CA GLU A 186 -19.78 9.47 -10.60
C GLU A 186 -19.96 9.66 -12.11
N ASN A 187 -19.07 10.41 -12.76
CA ASN A 187 -19.23 10.82 -14.16
C ASN A 187 -19.04 9.66 -15.17
N GLN A 188 -18.64 8.49 -14.72
CA GLN A 188 -18.79 7.24 -15.47
C GLN A 188 -19.58 6.26 -14.61
N GLN A 189 -20.88 6.13 -14.91
CA GLN A 189 -21.61 4.94 -14.46
C GLN A 189 -20.83 3.71 -14.92
N LEU A 190 -20.35 2.93 -13.96
CA LEU A 190 -19.69 1.64 -14.19
C LEU A 190 -20.59 0.78 -15.08
N SER A 191 -20.28 0.75 -16.37
CA SER A 191 -21.11 0.06 -17.36
C SER A 191 -21.25 -1.40 -16.92
N ALA A 192 -22.49 -1.88 -16.79
CA ALA A 192 -22.78 -3.14 -16.09
C ALA A 192 -22.14 -4.38 -16.75
N GLU A 193 -21.63 -4.20 -17.97
CA GLU A 193 -20.92 -5.15 -18.82
C GLU A 193 -19.42 -5.27 -18.47
N ASN A 194 -18.79 -4.21 -17.92
CA ASN A 194 -17.36 -4.16 -17.62
C ASN A 194 -16.99 -4.59 -16.18
N GLN A 195 -17.98 -4.86 -15.32
CA GLN A 195 -17.73 -5.46 -13.99
C GLN A 195 -18.16 -6.93 -13.96
N SER A 196 -17.18 -7.83 -13.84
CA SER A 196 -17.41 -9.26 -13.61
C SER A 196 -17.98 -9.49 -12.20
N ARG A 197 -19.30 -9.35 -12.04
CA ARG A 197 -19.99 -9.44 -10.74
C ARG A 197 -19.71 -10.77 -10.03
N PRO A 198 -19.56 -10.76 -8.69
CA PRO A 198 -19.40 -11.98 -7.90
C PRO A 198 -20.58 -12.93 -8.08
N PHE A 199 -20.27 -14.22 -8.19
CA PHE A 199 -21.23 -15.30 -8.39
C PHE A 199 -21.44 -16.05 -7.06
N TYR A 200 -22.69 -16.14 -6.61
CA TYR A 200 -23.04 -16.55 -5.25
C TYR A 200 -23.76 -17.89 -5.13
N ASP A 201 -24.12 -18.55 -6.24
CA ASP A 201 -24.80 -19.85 -6.16
C ASP A 201 -23.83 -20.92 -5.65
N ARG A 202 -23.94 -21.24 -4.36
CA ARG A 202 -23.11 -22.26 -3.69
C ARG A 202 -23.35 -23.66 -4.24
N SER A 203 -24.47 -23.93 -4.92
CA SER A 203 -24.82 -25.25 -5.44
C SER A 203 -23.92 -25.75 -6.58
N VAL A 204 -23.05 -24.88 -7.14
CA VAL A 204 -21.99 -25.32 -8.07
C VAL A 204 -20.93 -26.18 -7.37
N ILE A 205 -20.70 -25.98 -6.07
CA ILE A 205 -19.85 -26.87 -5.26
C ILE A 205 -20.66 -28.12 -4.92
N LYS A 206 -20.21 -29.28 -5.40
CA LYS A 206 -20.87 -30.56 -5.15
C LYS A 206 -20.26 -31.24 -3.93
N ASP A 207 -21.11 -31.57 -2.96
CA ASP A 207 -20.72 -32.27 -1.73
C ASP A 207 -21.55 -33.55 -1.52
N PRO A 208 -21.32 -34.61 -2.32
CA PRO A 208 -22.08 -35.86 -2.22
C PRO A 208 -21.75 -36.67 -0.95
N SER A 209 -20.56 -36.51 -0.36
CA SER A 209 -20.19 -37.14 0.92
C SER A 209 -20.76 -36.40 2.14
N GLY A 210 -21.23 -35.17 1.99
CA GLY A 210 -21.63 -34.32 3.12
C GLY A 210 -20.44 -33.81 3.95
N ARG A 211 -19.28 -33.59 3.32
CA ARG A 211 -18.02 -33.10 3.92
C ARG A 211 -18.22 -31.89 4.83
N ALA A 212 -19.12 -30.97 4.49
CA ALA A 212 -19.41 -29.81 5.35
C ALA A 212 -19.86 -30.24 6.76
N ASN A 213 -20.68 -31.28 6.88
CA ASN A 213 -21.11 -31.85 8.17
C ASN A 213 -19.99 -32.67 8.82
N ILE A 214 -19.25 -33.46 8.04
CA ILE A 214 -18.11 -34.26 8.54
C ILE A 214 -17.07 -33.33 9.19
N PHE A 215 -16.67 -32.27 8.49
CA PHE A 215 -15.70 -31.29 8.98
C PHE A 215 -16.21 -30.54 10.21
N TRP A 216 -17.46 -30.08 10.20
CA TRP A 216 -18.04 -29.38 11.33
C TRP A 216 -18.09 -30.25 12.59
N ASN A 217 -18.51 -31.50 12.46
CA ASN A 217 -18.52 -32.48 13.55
C ASN A 217 -17.11 -32.83 14.04
N GLN A 218 -16.10 -32.84 13.16
CA GLN A 218 -14.69 -33.08 13.51
C GLN A 218 -14.03 -31.90 14.26
N MET A 219 -14.34 -30.66 13.90
CA MET A 219 -13.85 -29.47 14.64
C MET A 219 -14.59 -29.26 15.97
N GLY A 220 -15.86 -29.67 16.01
CA GLY A 220 -16.73 -29.52 17.16
C GLY A 220 -17.07 -28.06 17.51
N ALA A 221 -17.80 -27.90 18.62
CA ALA A 221 -18.12 -26.61 19.21
C ALA A 221 -16.90 -26.05 19.99
N SER A 222 -15.85 -25.68 19.26
CA SER A 222 -14.73 -24.92 19.84
C SER A 222 -15.20 -23.49 20.22
N PRO A 223 -14.73 -22.93 21.35
CA PRO A 223 -14.98 -21.52 21.66
C PRO A 223 -14.36 -20.65 20.56
N LEU A 224 -15.02 -19.55 20.20
CA LEU A 224 -14.52 -18.65 19.17
C LEU A 224 -13.12 -18.13 19.54
N PRO A 225 -12.12 -18.24 18.65
CA PRO A 225 -10.78 -17.75 18.93
C PRO A 225 -10.81 -16.24 19.11
N SER A 226 -9.97 -15.72 19.99
CA SER A 226 -9.76 -14.28 20.07
C SER A 226 -9.11 -13.81 18.77
N PHE A 227 -9.87 -13.07 17.96
CA PHE A 227 -9.43 -12.57 16.66
C PHE A 227 -8.33 -11.48 16.76
N HIS A 228 -8.15 -10.90 17.94
CA HIS A 228 -7.13 -9.88 18.22
C HIS A 228 -5.70 -10.38 18.03
N SER A 229 -4.80 -9.42 17.89
CA SER A 229 -3.36 -9.61 17.77
C SER A 229 -2.71 -9.69 19.15
N LYS A 230 -1.94 -10.75 19.44
CA LYS A 230 -1.17 -10.85 20.69
C LYS A 230 0.17 -10.16 20.51
N LEU A 231 0.31 -8.96 21.08
CA LEU A 231 1.55 -8.18 21.07
C LEU A 231 2.26 -8.27 22.44
N PRO A 232 3.60 -8.22 22.48
CA PRO A 232 4.51 -8.19 21.33
C PRO A 232 4.58 -9.55 20.62
N THR A 233 4.72 -9.56 19.29
CA THR A 233 4.94 -10.82 18.53
C THR A 233 6.34 -11.38 18.76
N ASN A 234 7.31 -10.53 19.10
CA ASN A 234 8.75 -10.85 19.14
C ASN A 234 9.31 -11.31 17.78
N ARG A 235 8.68 -10.89 16.68
CA ARG A 235 9.08 -11.20 15.30
C ARG A 235 9.64 -9.97 14.60
N VAL A 236 10.31 -10.22 13.49
CA VAL A 236 10.71 -9.21 12.51
C VAL A 236 10.35 -9.70 11.12
N ARG A 237 10.08 -8.78 10.21
CA ARG A 237 9.59 -9.09 8.86
C ARG A 237 10.34 -8.33 7.77
N ALA A 238 10.63 -9.04 6.68
CA ALA A 238 11.47 -8.59 5.57
C ALA A 238 10.85 -9.03 4.24
N THR A 239 11.23 -8.36 3.15
CA THR A 239 10.76 -8.67 1.79
C THR A 239 11.95 -9.04 0.92
N TYR A 240 12.01 -10.30 0.53
CA TYR A 240 13.04 -10.81 -0.38
C TYR A 240 12.49 -10.81 -1.81
N ILE A 241 13.32 -10.41 -2.77
CA ILE A 241 12.95 -10.34 -4.19
C ILE A 241 13.79 -11.35 -4.96
N LEU A 242 13.15 -12.27 -5.67
CA LEU A 242 13.80 -13.06 -6.72
C LEU A 242 13.41 -12.47 -8.07
N ARG A 243 14.41 -11.99 -8.82
CA ARG A 243 14.22 -11.50 -10.19
C ARG A 243 14.02 -12.67 -11.15
N LYS A 244 13.52 -12.35 -12.34
CA LYS A 244 13.33 -13.31 -13.45
C LYS A 244 14.57 -14.16 -13.75
N ASN A 245 15.77 -13.58 -13.64
CA ASN A 245 17.04 -14.27 -13.86
C ASN A 245 17.36 -15.24 -12.72
N ASP A 246 17.20 -14.80 -11.47
CA ASP A 246 17.45 -15.60 -10.26
C ASP A 246 16.52 -16.84 -10.22
N ILE A 247 15.24 -16.64 -10.58
CA ILE A 247 14.26 -17.72 -10.76
C ILE A 247 14.69 -18.69 -11.87
N GLN A 248 15.30 -18.20 -12.95
CA GLN A 248 15.78 -19.06 -14.03
C GLN A 248 17.09 -19.79 -13.65
N MET A 249 17.96 -19.16 -12.86
CA MET A 249 19.14 -19.80 -12.28
C MET A 249 18.72 -20.98 -11.38
N LEU A 250 17.77 -20.77 -10.47
CA LEU A 250 17.22 -21.83 -9.61
C LEU A 250 16.60 -22.98 -10.42
N LYS A 251 15.93 -22.70 -11.56
CA LYS A 251 15.45 -23.75 -12.47
C LYS A 251 16.60 -24.53 -13.12
N ASN A 252 17.64 -23.84 -13.58
CA ASN A 252 18.80 -24.48 -14.20
C ASN A 252 19.54 -25.37 -13.19
N LEU A 253 19.69 -24.92 -11.93
CA LEU A 253 20.28 -25.70 -10.84
C LEU A 253 19.48 -26.97 -10.53
N ALA A 254 18.14 -26.87 -10.47
CA ALA A 254 17.28 -28.03 -10.28
C ALA A 254 17.39 -29.06 -11.41
N LEU A 255 17.42 -28.61 -12.67
CA LEU A 255 17.59 -29.48 -13.85
C LEU A 255 18.98 -30.15 -13.92
N ALA A 256 20.01 -29.51 -13.37
CA ALA A 256 21.35 -30.07 -13.30
C ALA A 256 21.47 -31.18 -12.23
N GLY A 257 20.72 -31.06 -11.12
CA GLY A 257 20.69 -32.08 -10.06
C GLY A 257 19.79 -33.28 -10.37
N GLU A 258 18.62 -33.05 -10.99
CA GLU A 258 17.62 -34.08 -11.28
C GLU A 258 17.05 -33.91 -12.71
N PRO A 259 17.54 -34.65 -13.72
CA PRO A 259 17.09 -34.54 -15.12
C PRO A 259 15.74 -35.24 -15.39
N GLY A 260 14.91 -35.44 -14.36
CA GLY A 260 13.61 -36.12 -14.43
C GLY A 260 12.43 -35.21 -14.81
N PRO A 261 11.24 -35.78 -15.09
CA PRO A 261 10.03 -35.04 -15.47
C PRO A 261 9.33 -34.35 -14.27
N ILE A 262 10.04 -33.46 -13.59
CA ILE A 262 9.56 -32.71 -12.40
C ILE A 262 8.77 -31.46 -12.85
N HIS A 263 7.68 -31.10 -12.14
CA HIS A 263 6.92 -29.88 -12.44
C HIS A 263 7.69 -28.60 -12.03
N LEU A 264 8.53 -28.11 -12.94
CA LEU A 264 9.46 -27.02 -12.68
C LEU A 264 8.88 -25.63 -13.00
N SER A 265 7.97 -25.15 -12.16
CA SER A 265 7.42 -23.80 -12.24
C SER A 265 8.24 -22.77 -11.47
N SER A 266 8.03 -21.47 -11.72
CA SER A 266 8.61 -20.40 -10.89
C SER A 266 8.14 -20.46 -9.43
N PHE A 267 6.93 -20.98 -9.17
CA PHE A 267 6.45 -21.25 -7.81
C PHE A 267 7.27 -22.39 -7.18
N THR A 268 7.38 -23.53 -7.86
CA THR A 268 8.11 -24.73 -7.40
C THR A 268 9.50 -24.39 -6.90
N VAL A 269 10.31 -23.69 -7.72
CA VAL A 269 11.70 -23.37 -7.33
C VAL A 269 11.76 -22.32 -6.22
N THR A 270 10.84 -21.35 -6.19
CA THR A 270 10.83 -20.30 -5.16
C THR A 270 10.49 -20.88 -3.79
N THR A 271 9.43 -21.70 -3.70
CA THR A 271 9.00 -22.26 -2.42
C THR A 271 9.97 -23.34 -1.94
N ALA A 272 10.49 -24.18 -2.83
CA ALA A 272 11.55 -25.14 -2.49
C ALA A 272 12.84 -24.46 -2.00
N TYR A 273 13.25 -23.36 -2.63
CA TYR A 273 14.42 -22.60 -2.21
C TYR A 273 14.22 -21.98 -0.82
N VAL A 274 13.08 -21.31 -0.58
CA VAL A 274 12.75 -20.77 0.75
C VAL A 274 12.66 -21.88 1.80
N TRP A 275 12.10 -23.05 1.49
CA TRP A 275 11.99 -24.17 2.43
C TRP A 275 13.35 -24.71 2.86
N SER A 276 14.29 -24.90 1.93
CA SER A 276 15.67 -25.28 2.25
C SER A 276 16.38 -24.18 3.05
N CYS A 277 16.18 -22.90 2.72
CA CYS A 277 16.73 -21.78 3.49
C CYS A 277 16.18 -21.73 4.94
N LEU A 278 14.89 -22.02 5.14
CA LEU A 278 14.25 -22.11 6.47
C LEU A 278 14.76 -23.30 7.29
N ALA A 279 15.02 -24.44 6.65
CA ALA A 279 15.64 -25.59 7.31
C ALA A 279 17.07 -25.27 7.74
N LYS A 280 17.90 -24.75 6.82
CA LYS A 280 19.29 -24.34 7.12
C LYS A 280 19.36 -23.26 8.21
N SER A 281 18.45 -22.29 8.21
CA SER A 281 18.44 -21.21 9.20
C SER A 281 18.09 -21.66 10.62
N ALA A 282 17.49 -22.85 10.79
CA ALA A 282 17.23 -23.43 12.10
C ALA A 282 18.53 -23.61 12.91
N ALA A 283 19.47 -24.39 12.37
CA ALA A 283 20.74 -24.69 13.02
C ALA A 283 21.57 -23.43 13.30
N GLU A 284 21.72 -22.55 12.30
CA GLU A 284 22.44 -21.27 12.44
C GLU A 284 21.80 -20.31 13.47
N SER A 285 20.49 -20.40 13.69
CA SER A 285 19.80 -19.62 14.74
C SER A 285 19.92 -20.22 16.15
N GLY A 286 20.43 -21.45 16.28
CA GLY A 286 20.53 -22.21 17.52
C GLY A 286 19.34 -23.12 17.82
N GLU A 287 18.55 -23.53 16.82
CA GLU A 287 17.59 -24.63 16.97
C GLU A 287 18.31 -25.97 16.80
N GLU A 288 18.30 -26.82 17.83
CA GLU A 288 18.66 -28.23 17.70
C GLU A 288 17.46 -29.00 17.11
N VAL A 289 17.65 -29.63 15.95
CA VAL A 289 16.62 -30.36 15.19
C VAL A 289 17.25 -31.65 14.68
N ASP A 290 16.58 -32.79 14.86
CA ASP A 290 17.06 -34.09 14.39
C ASP A 290 16.99 -34.19 12.86
N ASP A 291 17.94 -34.88 12.22
CA ASP A 291 17.97 -35.04 10.76
C ASP A 291 16.78 -35.84 10.20
N ASN A 292 16.10 -36.61 11.05
CA ASN A 292 14.90 -37.38 10.72
C ASN A 292 13.59 -36.65 11.12
N GLU A 293 13.65 -35.47 11.73
CA GLU A 293 12.46 -34.70 12.11
C GLU A 293 11.62 -34.36 10.85
N PRO A 294 10.32 -34.69 10.82
CA PRO A 294 9.47 -34.42 9.66
C PRO A 294 9.23 -32.92 9.44
N GLU A 295 9.60 -32.45 8.26
CA GLU A 295 9.32 -31.11 7.75
C GLU A 295 8.18 -31.21 6.71
N TYR A 296 7.24 -30.28 6.79
CA TYR A 296 6.04 -30.26 5.95
C TYR A 296 5.97 -28.98 5.12
N PHE A 297 5.62 -29.10 3.84
CA PHE A 297 5.29 -27.95 2.99
C PHE A 297 3.85 -28.05 2.51
N GLY A 298 3.05 -27.01 2.78
CA GLY A 298 1.62 -26.95 2.43
C GLY A 298 1.22 -25.67 1.69
N PHE A 299 0.29 -25.79 0.74
CA PHE A 299 -0.28 -24.63 0.05
C PHE A 299 -1.72 -24.86 -0.42
N ALA A 300 -2.44 -23.75 -0.58
CA ALA A 300 -3.79 -23.72 -1.13
C ALA A 300 -3.77 -23.68 -2.67
N VAL A 301 -4.63 -24.49 -3.28
CA VAL A 301 -4.78 -24.66 -4.74
C VAL A 301 -6.18 -24.21 -5.14
N ASP A 302 -6.29 -23.12 -5.90
CA ASP A 302 -7.58 -22.69 -6.49
C ASP A 302 -8.18 -23.80 -7.38
N THR A 303 -9.31 -24.33 -6.96
CA THR A 303 -9.97 -25.48 -7.61
C THR A 303 -10.98 -25.06 -8.68
N ARG A 304 -11.28 -23.76 -8.88
CA ARG A 304 -12.36 -23.31 -9.78
C ARG A 304 -12.31 -23.95 -11.17
N HIS A 305 -11.12 -23.99 -11.78
CA HIS A 305 -10.87 -24.60 -13.11
C HIS A 305 -10.47 -26.09 -13.06
N ARG A 306 -10.48 -26.71 -11.88
CA ARG A 306 -10.08 -28.11 -11.62
C ARG A 306 -11.27 -29.02 -11.30
N LEU A 307 -12.35 -28.48 -10.73
CA LEU A 307 -13.59 -29.24 -10.51
C LEU A 307 -14.29 -29.55 -11.84
N GLU A 308 -15.12 -30.58 -11.85
CA GLU A 308 -15.99 -30.94 -12.96
C GLU A 308 -17.48 -30.94 -12.52
N PRO A 309 -18.34 -30.12 -13.12
CA PRO A 309 -18.03 -29.06 -14.08
C PRO A 309 -17.20 -27.91 -13.43
N PRO A 310 -16.44 -27.14 -14.22
CA PRO A 310 -15.70 -25.98 -13.71
C PRO A 310 -16.61 -24.92 -13.07
N VAL A 311 -16.15 -24.38 -11.94
CA VAL A 311 -16.82 -23.31 -11.20
C VAL A 311 -16.50 -21.95 -11.83
N PRO A 312 -17.45 -21.00 -11.91
CA PRO A 312 -17.18 -19.67 -12.45
C PRO A 312 -15.99 -18.97 -11.78
N ALA A 313 -15.15 -18.29 -12.57
CA ALA A 313 -13.99 -17.56 -12.05
C ALA A 313 -14.39 -16.47 -11.03
N THR A 314 -15.59 -15.91 -11.15
CA THR A 314 -16.17 -14.93 -10.21
C THR A 314 -16.86 -15.54 -8.99
N TYR A 315 -16.79 -16.86 -8.78
CA TYR A 315 -17.37 -17.51 -7.60
C TYR A 315 -16.82 -16.90 -6.32
N PHE A 316 -17.73 -16.36 -5.50
CA PHE A 316 -17.42 -15.70 -4.24
C PHE A 316 -17.58 -16.67 -3.07
N GLY A 317 -16.50 -16.81 -2.30
CA GLY A 317 -16.35 -17.80 -1.24
C GLY A 317 -15.00 -18.50 -1.33
N ASN A 318 -14.84 -19.59 -0.60
CA ASN A 318 -13.64 -20.43 -0.72
C ASN A 318 -13.85 -21.50 -1.78
N CYS A 319 -12.91 -21.63 -2.72
CA CYS A 319 -12.84 -22.73 -3.67
C CYS A 319 -11.36 -23.14 -3.81
N VAL A 320 -10.80 -23.64 -2.71
CA VAL A 320 -9.37 -23.95 -2.56
C VAL A 320 -9.17 -25.31 -1.89
N ALA A 321 -8.38 -26.18 -2.52
CA ALA A 321 -7.93 -27.45 -1.91
C ALA A 321 -6.59 -27.27 -1.21
N PHE A 322 -6.37 -27.98 -0.10
CA PHE A 322 -5.08 -27.97 0.60
C PHE A 322 -4.26 -29.22 0.26
N VAL A 323 -3.02 -29.00 -0.17
CA VAL A 323 -2.06 -30.06 -0.50
C VAL A 323 -0.81 -29.90 0.36
N VAL A 324 -0.27 -31.02 0.86
CA VAL A 324 0.91 -31.06 1.72
C VAL A 324 1.85 -32.17 1.23
N VAL A 325 3.16 -31.92 1.30
CA VAL A 325 4.22 -32.94 1.17
C VAL A 325 5.07 -32.97 2.44
N GLU A 326 5.50 -34.16 2.83
CA GLU A 326 6.40 -34.44 3.96
C GLU A 326 7.80 -34.77 3.42
N THR A 327 8.84 -34.36 4.14
CA THR A 327 10.24 -34.75 3.94
C THR A 327 10.97 -34.66 5.29
N THR A 328 12.29 -34.88 5.34
CA THR A 328 13.06 -34.75 6.59
C THR A 328 13.91 -33.47 6.65
N HIS A 329 14.15 -32.98 7.87
CA HIS A 329 14.99 -31.81 8.11
C HIS A 329 16.42 -31.98 7.59
N GLY A 330 17.02 -33.16 7.75
CA GLY A 330 18.37 -33.48 7.27
C GLY A 330 18.50 -33.39 5.75
N LEU A 331 17.46 -33.80 5.01
CA LEU A 331 17.40 -33.62 3.55
C LEU A 331 17.38 -32.13 3.19
N LEU A 332 16.48 -31.34 3.79
CA LEU A 332 16.30 -29.93 3.45
C LEU A 332 17.51 -29.04 3.80
N ARG A 333 18.22 -29.36 4.89
CA ARG A 333 19.41 -28.59 5.32
C ARG A 333 20.70 -29.02 4.61
N GLY A 334 20.70 -30.17 3.93
CA GLY A 334 21.87 -30.70 3.22
C GLY A 334 22.32 -29.87 2.02
N SER A 335 23.42 -30.30 1.38
CA SER A 335 23.92 -29.74 0.12
C SER A 335 22.83 -29.66 -0.94
N ASP A 336 22.18 -30.80 -1.19
CA ASP A 336 21.21 -31.01 -2.26
C ASP A 336 19.77 -30.71 -1.82
N GLY A 337 19.59 -30.12 -0.62
CA GLY A 337 18.28 -29.91 -0.01
C GLY A 337 17.32 -29.03 -0.83
N PHE A 338 17.86 -28.10 -1.63
CA PHE A 338 17.08 -27.36 -2.63
C PHE A 338 16.53 -28.29 -3.74
N VAL A 339 17.37 -29.17 -4.29
CA VAL A 339 16.97 -30.11 -5.37
C VAL A 339 15.95 -31.12 -4.84
N GLY A 340 16.21 -31.66 -3.64
CA GLY A 340 15.26 -32.53 -2.92
C GLY A 340 13.91 -31.84 -2.66
N ALA A 341 13.92 -30.58 -2.21
CA ALA A 341 12.71 -29.80 -2.04
C ALA A 341 11.98 -29.55 -3.38
N VAL A 342 12.69 -29.21 -4.48
CA VAL A 342 12.09 -29.03 -5.81
C VAL A 342 11.42 -30.31 -6.29
N LYS A 343 12.04 -31.47 -6.03
CA LYS A 343 11.47 -32.79 -6.33
C LYS A 343 10.18 -33.03 -5.54
N SER A 344 10.22 -32.95 -4.20
CA SER A 344 9.04 -33.14 -3.34
C SER A 344 7.88 -32.20 -3.70
N VAL A 345 8.15 -30.92 -3.93
CA VAL A 345 7.12 -29.93 -4.32
C VAL A 345 6.63 -30.18 -5.75
N GLY A 346 7.51 -30.51 -6.68
CA GLY A 346 7.17 -30.78 -8.08
C GLY A 346 6.34 -32.05 -8.26
N GLU A 347 6.66 -33.13 -7.53
CA GLU A 347 5.89 -34.37 -7.50
C GLU A 347 4.50 -34.15 -6.88
N LEU A 348 4.38 -33.40 -5.78
CA LEU A 348 3.09 -33.01 -5.21
C LEU A 348 2.24 -32.21 -6.23
N ILE A 349 2.87 -31.30 -6.99
CA ILE A 349 2.17 -30.50 -7.99
C ILE A 349 1.69 -31.36 -9.18
N THR A 350 2.55 -32.23 -9.72
CA THR A 350 2.16 -33.16 -10.81
C THR A 350 1.07 -34.11 -10.37
N ASN A 351 1.32 -34.85 -9.28
CA ASN A 351 0.54 -36.02 -8.92
C ASN A 351 -0.79 -35.63 -8.26
N LYS A 352 -0.86 -34.47 -7.57
CA LYS A 352 -2.06 -34.02 -6.86
C LYS A 352 -2.54 -32.62 -7.27
N ALA A 353 -1.71 -31.58 -7.21
CA ALA A 353 -2.21 -30.21 -7.39
C ALA A 353 -2.77 -29.91 -8.79
N ASN A 354 -2.30 -30.61 -9.83
CA ASN A 354 -2.78 -30.47 -11.22
C ASN A 354 -3.63 -31.64 -11.71
N ASN A 355 -3.74 -32.73 -10.94
CA ASN A 355 -4.58 -33.87 -11.30
C ASN A 355 -6.00 -33.68 -10.71
N LYS A 356 -7.00 -33.59 -11.60
CA LYS A 356 -8.41 -33.34 -11.24
C LYS A 356 -9.04 -34.46 -10.41
N GLU A 357 -8.58 -35.70 -10.60
CA GLU A 357 -9.10 -36.86 -9.87
C GLU A 357 -8.51 -36.95 -8.46
N GLU A 358 -7.26 -36.48 -8.28
CA GLU A 358 -6.50 -36.57 -7.03
C GLU A 358 -6.69 -35.37 -6.09
N ILE A 359 -6.94 -34.18 -6.63
CA ILE A 359 -6.95 -32.93 -5.85
C ILE A 359 -7.99 -32.90 -4.71
N LEU A 360 -9.10 -33.64 -4.85
CA LEU A 360 -10.11 -33.85 -3.80
C LEU A 360 -10.22 -35.30 -3.31
N ARG A 361 -9.35 -36.23 -3.72
CA ARG A 361 -9.52 -37.67 -3.44
C ARG A 361 -9.48 -38.01 -1.95
N ASP A 362 -8.71 -37.27 -1.17
CA ASP A 362 -8.60 -37.40 0.30
C ASP A 362 -9.31 -36.26 1.05
N ALA A 363 -10.23 -35.54 0.39
CA ALA A 363 -10.92 -34.38 0.97
C ALA A 363 -11.68 -34.73 2.26
N ASP A 364 -12.32 -35.89 2.29
CA ASP A 364 -13.13 -36.38 3.42
C ASP A 364 -12.28 -36.54 4.71
N ASP A 365 -10.96 -36.71 4.58
CA ASP A 365 -10.00 -36.90 5.68
C ASP A 365 -9.17 -35.65 6.03
N TRP A 366 -9.32 -34.51 5.33
CA TRP A 366 -8.38 -33.38 5.42
C TRP A 366 -8.12 -32.86 6.84
N LEU A 367 -9.14 -32.75 7.70
CA LEU A 367 -8.93 -32.29 9.08
C LEU A 367 -8.18 -33.33 9.94
N VAL A 368 -8.47 -34.62 9.75
CA VAL A 368 -7.80 -35.72 10.46
C VAL A 368 -6.34 -35.85 10.00
N LYS A 369 -6.07 -35.58 8.72
CA LYS A 369 -4.76 -35.70 8.09
C LYS A 369 -3.85 -34.49 8.34
N TYR A 370 -4.39 -33.27 8.25
CA TYR A 370 -3.61 -32.03 8.30
C TYR A 370 -3.74 -31.28 9.63
N GLY A 371 -4.84 -31.45 10.38
CA GLY A 371 -4.99 -30.87 11.72
C GLY A 371 -3.86 -31.21 12.69
N PRO A 372 -3.40 -32.48 12.76
CA PRO A 372 -2.23 -32.89 13.56
C PRO A 372 -0.87 -32.36 13.08
N LEU A 373 -0.82 -31.54 12.01
CA LEU A 373 0.38 -30.83 11.59
C LEU A 373 0.49 -29.42 12.20
N MET A 374 -0.59 -28.90 12.79
CA MET A 374 -0.56 -27.62 13.49
C MET A 374 0.39 -27.69 14.69
N GLY A 375 1.40 -26.81 14.71
CA GLY A 375 2.45 -26.81 15.74
C GLY A 375 3.63 -27.74 15.47
N LYS A 376 3.62 -28.52 14.37
CA LYS A 376 4.82 -29.17 13.83
C LYS A 376 5.63 -28.17 12.99
N ARG A 377 6.77 -28.63 12.45
CA ARG A 377 7.57 -27.91 11.45
C ARG A 377 6.87 -27.91 10.08
N ILE A 378 5.84 -27.08 9.95
CA ILE A 378 5.08 -26.86 8.71
C ILE A 378 5.36 -25.46 8.15
N PHE A 379 5.61 -25.40 6.85
CA PHE A 379 5.89 -24.20 6.07
C PHE A 379 4.75 -23.95 5.06
N GLY A 380 4.17 -22.75 5.10
CA GLY A 380 3.01 -22.36 4.29
C GLY A 380 3.28 -21.27 3.25
N VAL A 381 2.34 -21.08 2.32
CA VAL A 381 2.35 -19.95 1.37
C VAL A 381 1.00 -19.24 1.35
N ALA A 382 1.00 -17.99 1.80
CA ALA A 382 -0.12 -17.07 1.72
C ALA A 382 -0.06 -16.26 0.41
N GLY A 383 -1.07 -16.43 -0.44
CA GLY A 383 -1.23 -15.66 -1.68
C GLY A 383 -0.76 -16.38 -2.94
N SER A 384 -0.70 -15.65 -4.05
CA SER A 384 -0.25 -16.15 -5.35
C SER A 384 0.16 -15.00 -6.26
N PRO A 385 1.16 -15.16 -7.15
CA PRO A 385 1.47 -14.19 -8.21
C PRO A 385 0.32 -13.94 -9.21
N LYS A 386 -0.78 -14.70 -9.15
CA LYS A 386 -2.02 -14.42 -9.90
C LYS A 386 -2.87 -13.33 -9.23
N PHE A 387 -2.80 -13.17 -7.92
CA PHE A 387 -3.62 -12.24 -7.14
C PHE A 387 -2.87 -10.90 -6.95
N ASP A 388 -2.67 -10.22 -8.07
CA ASP A 388 -1.85 -9.02 -8.19
C ASP A 388 -2.48 -7.81 -7.49
N LEU A 389 -2.10 -7.55 -6.23
CA LEU A 389 -2.57 -6.39 -5.46
C LEU A 389 -1.86 -5.08 -5.82
N TYR A 390 -0.70 -5.11 -6.49
CA TYR A 390 -0.05 -3.89 -6.97
C TYR A 390 -0.79 -3.23 -8.14
N ASP A 391 -1.74 -3.95 -8.75
CA ASP A 391 -2.68 -3.44 -9.76
C ASP A 391 -3.96 -2.80 -9.17
N THR A 392 -4.04 -2.55 -7.86
CA THR A 392 -5.08 -1.68 -7.29
C THR A 392 -4.69 -0.21 -7.42
N ASP A 393 -5.62 0.64 -7.85
CA ASP A 393 -5.41 2.09 -7.95
C ASP A 393 -6.73 2.80 -7.61
N PHE A 394 -6.72 3.56 -6.53
CA PHE A 394 -7.88 4.25 -5.95
C PHE A 394 -8.09 5.67 -6.51
N GLY A 395 -7.36 6.05 -7.57
CA GLY A 395 -7.39 7.39 -8.19
C GLY A 395 -6.12 8.21 -7.97
N TRP A 396 -5.24 7.73 -7.09
CA TRP A 396 -4.02 8.41 -6.64
C TRP A 396 -2.77 7.50 -6.77
N GLY A 397 -2.86 6.46 -7.61
CA GLY A 397 -1.73 5.61 -7.99
C GLY A 397 -1.79 4.19 -7.44
N ARG A 398 -0.75 3.42 -7.77
CA ARG A 398 -0.56 2.03 -7.32
C ARG A 398 0.24 1.97 -6.02
N PRO A 399 0.14 0.90 -5.20
CA PRO A 399 0.90 0.79 -3.96
C PRO A 399 2.41 0.89 -4.18
N ASN A 400 3.12 1.53 -3.25
CA ASN A 400 4.56 1.37 -3.09
C ASN A 400 4.89 -0.03 -2.55
N LYS A 401 4.08 -0.54 -1.60
CA LYS A 401 4.32 -1.80 -0.91
C LYS A 401 3.02 -2.54 -0.56
N TYR A 402 3.00 -3.86 -0.76
CA TYR A 402 2.03 -4.77 -0.19
C TYR A 402 2.65 -5.52 1.00
N GLU A 403 1.89 -5.69 2.08
CA GLU A 403 2.28 -6.54 3.21
C GLU A 403 1.13 -7.44 3.67
N SER A 404 1.43 -8.71 3.90
CA SER A 404 0.54 -9.64 4.60
C SER A 404 1.00 -9.75 6.05
N VAL A 405 0.23 -9.17 6.98
CA VAL A 405 0.59 -9.10 8.41
C VAL A 405 0.25 -10.42 9.12
N SER A 406 -0.78 -11.14 8.66
CA SER A 406 -1.22 -12.37 9.31
C SER A 406 -0.27 -13.57 9.19
N ILE A 407 0.79 -13.49 8.37
CA ILE A 407 1.82 -14.55 8.25
C ILE A 407 2.67 -14.72 9.53
N ASP A 408 2.62 -13.72 10.41
CA ASP A 408 3.24 -13.72 11.73
C ASP A 408 2.62 -14.79 12.66
N ARG A 409 1.45 -15.36 12.30
CA ARG A 409 0.66 -16.29 13.12
C ARG A 409 0.74 -17.76 12.72
N ASP A 410 0.99 -18.09 11.44
CA ASP A 410 0.82 -19.45 10.89
C ASP A 410 2.10 -20.13 10.40
N GLY A 411 3.21 -19.39 10.26
CA GLY A 411 4.45 -19.92 9.68
C GLY A 411 4.48 -19.91 8.14
N SER A 412 3.54 -19.22 7.50
CA SER A 412 3.58 -18.97 6.06
C SER A 412 4.61 -17.90 5.67
N ILE A 413 5.03 -17.90 4.42
CA ILE A 413 5.47 -16.67 3.72
C ILE A 413 4.30 -16.03 2.99
N SER A 414 4.37 -14.74 2.68
CA SER A 414 3.56 -14.18 1.60
C SER A 414 4.29 -14.31 0.26
N LEU A 415 3.56 -14.65 -0.82
CA LEU A 415 4.13 -14.74 -2.17
C LEU A 415 3.27 -14.00 -3.20
N CYS A 416 3.84 -12.98 -3.83
CA CYS A 416 3.21 -12.19 -4.89
C CYS A 416 4.18 -11.93 -6.06
N LYS A 417 3.72 -11.25 -7.11
CA LYS A 417 4.62 -10.67 -8.12
C LYS A 417 5.47 -9.58 -7.49
N SER A 418 6.68 -9.38 -7.99
CA SER A 418 7.39 -8.14 -7.71
C SER A 418 6.73 -6.96 -8.41
N ARG A 419 6.67 -5.81 -7.72
CA ARG A 419 6.32 -4.50 -8.26
C ARG A 419 7.42 -3.94 -9.15
N GLU A 420 8.68 -4.13 -8.76
CA GLU A 420 9.86 -3.50 -9.37
C GLU A 420 10.37 -4.27 -10.60
N PHE A 421 10.31 -5.61 -10.58
CA PHE A 421 10.95 -6.45 -11.60
C PHE A 421 9.93 -7.33 -12.34
N GLU A 422 9.76 -7.09 -13.65
CA GLU A 422 8.83 -7.87 -14.48
C GLU A 422 9.20 -9.36 -14.49
N GLY A 423 8.25 -10.22 -14.12
CA GLY A 423 8.46 -11.66 -13.98
C GLY A 423 9.27 -12.08 -12.74
N GLY A 424 9.65 -11.13 -11.88
CA GLY A 424 10.15 -11.39 -10.53
C GLY A 424 9.04 -11.65 -9.52
N LEU A 425 9.43 -12.11 -8.34
CA LEU A 425 8.55 -12.49 -7.23
C LEU A 425 8.99 -11.79 -5.94
N GLU A 426 8.01 -11.35 -5.16
CA GLU A 426 8.20 -10.79 -3.82
C GLU A 426 7.77 -11.81 -2.76
N ILE A 427 8.66 -12.03 -1.80
CA ILE A 427 8.58 -13.04 -0.75
C ILE A 427 8.60 -12.31 0.60
N GLY A 428 7.45 -12.19 1.24
CA GLY A 428 7.36 -11.63 2.60
C GLY A 428 7.63 -12.73 3.62
N VAL A 429 8.65 -12.53 4.44
CA VAL A 429 9.08 -13.49 5.48
C VAL A 429 8.92 -12.82 6.84
N SER A 430 8.45 -13.58 7.84
CA SER A 430 8.32 -13.14 9.23
C SER A 430 8.90 -14.20 10.16
N LEU A 431 9.89 -13.85 10.98
CA LEU A 431 10.65 -14.78 11.83
C LEU A 431 11.12 -14.11 13.13
N PRO A 432 11.46 -14.85 14.20
CA PRO A 432 12.25 -14.31 15.31
C PRO A 432 13.60 -13.77 14.81
N ARG A 433 14.07 -12.63 15.34
CA ARG A 433 15.21 -11.87 14.77
C ARG A 433 16.43 -12.72 14.42
N LYS A 434 16.96 -13.52 15.35
CA LYS A 434 18.12 -14.41 15.09
C LYS A 434 17.94 -15.31 13.86
N LYS A 435 16.72 -15.84 13.66
CA LYS A 435 16.40 -16.74 12.54
C LYS A 435 16.17 -15.98 11.24
N MET A 436 15.69 -14.73 11.31
CA MET A 436 15.69 -13.83 10.16
C MET A 436 17.12 -13.50 9.72
N ASP A 437 18.00 -13.16 10.66
CA ASP A 437 19.38 -12.79 10.37
C ASP A 437 20.16 -13.97 9.74
N ALA A 438 19.95 -15.19 10.25
CA ALA A 438 20.47 -16.43 9.65
C ALA A 438 19.86 -16.73 8.27
N PHE A 439 18.53 -16.65 8.14
CA PHE A 439 17.84 -16.86 6.86
C PHE A 439 18.33 -15.89 5.78
N ALA A 440 18.54 -14.62 6.12
CA ALA A 440 19.04 -13.60 5.21
C ALA A 440 20.40 -13.97 4.60
N ALA A 441 21.34 -14.46 5.42
CA ALA A 441 22.65 -14.88 4.95
C ALA A 441 22.54 -16.05 3.93
N ILE A 442 21.77 -17.08 4.27
CA ILE A 442 21.58 -18.28 3.44
C ILE A 442 20.82 -17.96 2.13
N PHE A 443 19.85 -17.05 2.19
CA PHE A 443 19.05 -16.65 1.02
C PHE A 443 19.86 -15.88 -0.04
N PHE A 444 20.97 -15.22 0.35
CA PHE A 444 21.82 -14.48 -0.59
C PHE A 444 23.08 -15.23 -1.01
N GLU A 445 23.48 -16.32 -0.33
CA GLU A 445 24.70 -17.09 -0.62
C GLU A 445 24.76 -17.63 -2.08
N PRO A 446 23.83 -18.46 -2.57
CA PRO A 446 23.82 -18.92 -3.97
C PRO A 446 23.65 -17.81 -5.03
N LEU A 447 23.07 -16.66 -4.63
CA LEU A 447 22.93 -15.49 -5.49
C LEU A 447 24.26 -14.72 -5.60
N ALA A 448 25.06 -14.71 -4.54
CA ALA A 448 26.37 -14.07 -4.48
C ALA A 448 27.45 -14.88 -5.21
N GLU A 449 27.48 -16.21 -5.08
CA GLU A 449 28.44 -17.07 -5.79
C GLU A 449 28.37 -16.88 -7.32
N ASN A 450 27.17 -16.69 -7.86
CA ASN A 450 26.96 -16.48 -9.29
C ASN A 450 27.29 -15.04 -9.76
N LEU A 451 27.44 -14.07 -8.86
CA LEU A 451 28.09 -12.78 -9.15
C LEU A 451 29.62 -12.88 -9.13
N ILE A 452 30.17 -13.91 -8.49
CA ILE A 452 31.62 -14.14 -8.35
C ILE A 452 32.17 -15.03 -9.49
N ASN A 453 31.31 -15.72 -10.26
CA ASN A 453 31.67 -16.36 -11.53
C ASN A 453 31.90 -15.31 -12.64
N PRO A 454 33.14 -14.93 -12.99
CA PRO A 454 33.37 -13.80 -13.87
C PRO A 454 33.38 -14.28 -15.33
N LEU A 455 32.45 -13.78 -16.14
CA LEU A 455 32.68 -13.74 -17.58
C LEU A 455 33.98 -12.98 -17.88
N SER A 456 34.73 -13.47 -18.86
CA SER A 456 36.10 -13.08 -19.16
C SER A 456 36.26 -11.68 -19.78
N SER A 457 36.04 -10.64 -18.97
CA SER A 457 36.46 -9.26 -19.26
C SER A 457 36.63 -8.47 -17.98
N GLY A 458 37.87 -8.24 -17.54
CA GLY A 458 38.15 -7.57 -16.28
C GLY A 458 38.01 -6.05 -16.33
N TYR A 459 37.25 -5.48 -15.38
CA TYR A 459 37.36 -4.08 -14.97
C TYR A 459 37.44 -3.98 -13.45
N VAL A 460 38.30 -3.09 -12.96
CA VAL A 460 38.65 -2.94 -11.54
C VAL A 460 37.85 -1.80 -10.92
N TRP A 461 37.30 -2.02 -9.72
CA TRP A 461 36.64 -0.97 -8.94
C TRP A 461 37.66 0.03 -8.36
N THR A 462 37.36 1.33 -8.45
CA THR A 462 38.08 2.41 -7.75
C THR A 462 37.12 3.49 -7.27
N CYS A 463 37.31 3.99 -6.04
CA CYS A 463 36.46 5.01 -5.38
C CYS A 463 37.29 6.24 -4.98
N PHE A 464 36.71 7.46 -5.02
CA PHE A 464 37.31 8.70 -4.46
C PHE A 464 36.24 9.75 -4.05
N ALA A 465 36.61 10.85 -3.37
CA ALA A 465 35.65 11.74 -2.66
C ALA A 465 36.07 13.23 -2.40
N LYS A 466 35.05 14.10 -2.20
CA LYS A 466 34.91 15.36 -1.39
C LYS A 466 35.62 16.73 -1.68
N SER A 467 34.81 17.82 -1.62
CA SER A 467 35.05 19.25 -1.20
C SER A 467 33.65 19.95 -1.03
N ALA A 468 33.29 21.06 -0.33
CA ALA A 468 33.91 22.21 0.40
C ALA A 468 34.31 23.45 -0.48
N ALA A 469 34.12 24.75 -0.16
CA ALA A 469 33.38 25.57 0.86
C ALA A 469 33.36 27.09 0.37
N ALA A 470 32.92 28.21 1.02
CA ALA A 470 32.27 28.63 2.29
C ALA A 470 31.80 30.15 2.23
N ALA A 471 31.14 30.69 3.29
CA ALA A 471 30.73 32.12 3.54
C ALA A 471 29.59 32.71 2.66
N GLY A 472 28.92 33.87 2.93
CA GLY A 472 28.89 34.90 4.01
C GLY A 472 28.66 36.34 3.45
N GLU A 473 28.08 37.40 4.07
CA GLU A 473 27.46 37.67 5.40
C GLU A 473 26.23 38.67 5.30
N ILE A 474 25.97 39.68 6.18
CA ILE A 474 24.59 40.25 6.47
C ILE A 474 24.45 41.82 6.59
N GLY A 475 23.26 42.38 6.26
CA GLY A 475 22.71 43.68 6.76
C GLY A 475 21.38 44.17 6.12
N ASP A 476 20.38 44.61 6.92
CA ASP A 476 18.96 44.94 6.55
C ASP A 476 18.72 46.47 6.30
N ASP A 477 17.59 47.03 5.82
CA ASP A 477 16.14 46.72 5.96
C ASP A 477 15.26 47.31 4.80
N GLU A 478 14.09 46.72 4.51
CA GLU A 478 12.86 47.27 3.84
C GLU A 478 12.81 47.81 2.37
N PRO A 479 11.68 47.66 1.64
CA PRO A 479 10.64 46.60 1.62
C PRO A 479 10.52 45.89 0.24
N GLU A 480 10.00 44.66 0.19
CA GLU A 480 10.06 43.82 -1.03
C GLU A 480 8.75 43.62 -1.83
N TYR A 481 8.90 43.48 -3.16
CA TYR A 481 7.87 42.98 -4.10
C TYR A 481 8.42 41.74 -4.83
N PHE A 482 7.64 40.66 -4.92
CA PHE A 482 8.10 39.39 -5.50
C PHE A 482 8.03 39.33 -7.03
N CYS A 483 9.08 38.81 -7.67
CA CYS A 483 9.12 38.48 -9.11
C CYS A 483 9.89 37.16 -9.33
N PHE A 484 9.56 36.41 -10.40
CA PHE A 484 10.19 35.12 -10.73
C PHE A 484 10.76 35.16 -12.16
N VAL A 485 12.00 34.67 -12.32
CA VAL A 485 12.65 34.46 -13.63
C VAL A 485 13.25 33.05 -13.65
N LEU A 486 13.15 32.38 -14.80
CA LEU A 486 13.68 31.03 -15.05
C LEU A 486 14.63 31.07 -16.25
N ASP A 487 15.93 30.87 -16.03
CA ASP A 487 16.86 30.56 -17.11
C ASP A 487 16.87 29.04 -17.37
N VAL A 488 16.65 28.64 -18.61
CA VAL A 488 16.50 27.24 -19.05
C VAL A 488 17.82 26.68 -19.63
N ARG A 489 18.90 27.47 -19.65
CA ARG A 489 20.11 27.17 -20.45
C ARG A 489 21.03 26.05 -19.90
N GLN A 490 20.89 25.55 -18.66
CA GLN A 490 21.70 24.41 -18.15
C GLN A 490 20.96 23.43 -17.20
N ARG A 491 21.25 22.13 -17.35
CA ARG A 491 20.72 21.04 -16.50
C ARG A 491 21.63 20.74 -15.30
N THR A 492 21.29 21.24 -14.11
CA THR A 492 21.77 20.70 -12.82
C THR A 492 20.75 20.91 -11.70
N ASP A 493 20.60 19.91 -10.83
CA ASP A 493 19.52 19.84 -9.84
C ASP A 493 19.74 20.74 -8.61
N ARG A 494 19.54 22.06 -8.76
CA ARG A 494 19.56 23.02 -7.64
C ARG A 494 18.47 24.08 -7.73
N VAL A 495 17.46 23.95 -6.88
CA VAL A 495 16.63 25.08 -6.45
C VAL A 495 17.31 25.72 -5.24
N ALA A 496 17.71 26.99 -5.37
CA ALA A 496 18.06 27.81 -4.21
C ALA A 496 16.79 28.49 -3.67
N MET A 497 16.68 28.60 -2.35
CA MET A 497 15.57 29.26 -1.67
C MET A 497 16.13 30.03 -0.48
N ALA A 498 15.77 31.30 -0.36
CA ALA A 498 16.13 32.19 0.73
C ALA A 498 14.88 32.91 1.24
N LEU A 499 14.93 33.37 2.48
CA LEU A 499 13.83 34.06 3.19
C LEU A 499 14.44 35.09 4.13
N ALA A 500 13.87 36.29 4.13
CA ALA A 500 14.02 37.31 5.16
C ALA A 500 12.68 38.06 5.29
N GLU A 501 12.43 38.67 6.45
CA GLU A 501 11.32 39.60 6.68
C GLU A 501 11.88 41.04 6.77
N SER A 502 11.02 42.06 6.71
CA SER A 502 11.40 43.47 6.83
C SER A 502 10.31 44.29 7.55
N ARG A 503 10.63 45.46 8.16
CA ARG A 503 9.62 46.37 8.78
C ARG A 503 9.90 47.89 8.72
N HIS A 504 8.94 48.64 8.16
CA HIS A 504 8.88 50.10 7.96
C HIS A 504 9.28 51.02 9.14
N ALA A 505 10.05 52.09 8.84
CA ALA A 505 9.89 53.45 9.41
C ALA A 505 10.57 54.55 8.56
N GLU A 506 10.00 55.75 8.50
CA GLU A 506 10.56 56.92 7.77
C GLU A 506 11.49 57.81 8.64
N LEU A 507 12.52 58.46 8.05
CA LEU A 507 12.66 59.93 7.92
C LEU A 507 14.06 60.41 7.43
N LYS A 508 14.19 61.71 7.13
CA LYS A 508 15.29 62.38 6.40
C LYS A 508 16.47 62.86 7.28
N GLY A 509 17.67 63.04 6.69
CA GLY A 509 18.66 64.02 7.17
C GLY A 509 20.13 63.85 6.73
N ASP A 510 20.54 64.58 5.68
CA ASP A 510 21.84 65.16 5.26
C ASP A 510 23.24 64.68 5.77
N ASP A 511 24.23 64.87 4.88
CA ASP A 511 25.70 65.07 5.06
C ASP A 511 26.66 63.95 5.56
N GLY A 512 27.76 63.74 4.80
CA GLY A 512 29.09 63.37 5.38
C GLY A 512 29.91 62.20 4.79
N PHE A 513 30.85 62.49 3.88
CA PHE A 513 32.06 61.67 3.58
C PHE A 513 33.28 62.17 4.40
N PRO A 514 34.48 61.51 4.45
CA PRO A 514 34.88 60.10 4.27
C PRO A 514 35.91 59.63 5.36
N ILE A 515 36.85 58.71 5.01
CA ILE A 515 38.10 58.30 5.72
C ILE A 515 37.89 57.19 6.80
N ALA A 516 38.31 55.91 6.69
CA ALA A 516 39.45 55.18 6.10
C ALA A 516 40.76 55.14 6.93
N GLN A 517 41.26 53.93 7.30
CA GLN A 517 42.65 53.47 7.04
C GLN A 517 43.07 52.11 7.65
N THR A 518 43.93 51.39 6.91
CA THR A 518 45.03 50.48 7.32
C THR A 518 44.82 49.22 8.18
N ALA A 519 45.16 48.07 7.59
CA ALA A 519 45.68 46.84 8.23
C ALA A 519 47.21 47.00 8.53
N PRO A 520 48.05 45.95 8.81
CA PRO A 520 47.80 44.51 8.99
C PRO A 520 48.63 43.76 10.10
N ALA A 521 48.45 42.44 10.19
CA ALA A 521 49.51 41.39 10.15
C ALA A 521 49.86 40.48 11.37
N ARG A 522 50.33 39.27 10.99
CA ARG A 522 51.27 38.31 11.63
C ARG A 522 50.80 37.18 12.56
N VAL A 523 50.78 35.99 11.93
CA VAL A 523 50.84 34.60 12.44
C VAL A 523 52.07 34.30 13.33
N ARG A 524 51.93 33.47 14.40
CA ARG A 524 52.80 32.30 14.74
C ARG A 524 52.44 31.52 16.04
N SER A 525 52.26 30.18 15.92
CA SER A 525 52.83 29.04 16.70
C SER A 525 52.86 29.02 18.27
N THR A 526 52.94 27.91 19.05
CA THR A 526 53.31 26.48 18.79
C THR A 526 52.86 25.49 19.92
N LYS A 527 52.84 24.18 19.59
CA LYS A 527 52.79 22.92 20.41
C LYS A 527 53.14 22.90 21.93
N SER A 528 52.38 22.08 22.69
CA SER A 528 52.83 21.10 23.72
C SER A 528 51.64 20.18 24.15
N TYR A 529 51.59 18.85 24.28
CA TYR A 529 52.45 17.70 24.69
C TYR A 529 51.96 16.98 25.98
N LEU A 530 51.28 15.83 25.80
CA LEU A 530 51.09 14.63 26.68
C LEU A 530 51.08 14.71 28.23
N LYS A 531 50.01 14.17 28.88
CA LYS A 531 50.01 12.82 29.53
C LYS A 531 48.70 12.42 30.29
N GLY A 532 48.01 11.41 29.76
CA GLY A 532 47.36 10.23 30.40
C GLY A 532 46.54 10.27 31.71
N ARG A 533 45.42 9.52 31.72
CA ARG A 533 45.06 8.55 32.79
C ARG A 533 43.98 7.53 32.35
N ASN A 534 44.17 6.29 32.83
CA ASN A 534 43.27 5.14 33.02
C ASN A 534 42.13 4.81 32.04
N ILE A 535 42.24 3.61 31.45
CA ILE A 535 41.13 2.77 31.02
C ILE A 535 40.52 2.11 32.26
N GLN A 536 39.27 2.41 32.61
CA GLN A 536 38.28 1.52 33.27
C GLN A 536 36.96 2.28 33.52
N GLN A 537 35.84 1.55 33.58
CA GLN A 537 34.45 2.03 33.72
C GLN A 537 33.77 2.59 32.45
N LEU A 538 33.26 1.69 31.60
CA LEU A 538 32.03 1.96 30.81
C LEU A 538 31.26 0.66 30.50
N THR A 539 31.05 -0.17 31.53
CA THR A 539 30.27 -1.42 31.46
C THR A 539 29.10 -1.40 32.46
N ARG A 540 28.14 -0.51 32.24
CA ARG A 540 26.73 -0.73 32.62
C ARG A 540 26.08 -1.36 31.39
N ARG A 541 25.64 -2.62 31.39
CA ARG A 541 24.46 -3.12 32.14
C ARG A 541 23.27 -2.16 32.01
N VAL A 542 22.74 -2.07 30.81
CA VAL A 542 21.29 -1.87 30.64
C VAL A 542 20.65 -3.23 30.89
N ALA A 543 19.86 -3.33 31.96
CA ALA A 543 18.91 -4.42 32.14
C ALA A 543 17.61 -4.06 31.38
N PRO A 544 16.78 -5.03 30.96
CA PRO A 544 15.56 -4.72 30.23
C PRO A 544 14.52 -4.08 31.15
N GLU A 545 14.39 -2.75 31.11
CA GLU A 545 13.29 -2.06 31.77
C GLU A 545 12.01 -2.15 30.92
N SER A 546 11.12 -3.03 31.35
CA SER A 546 9.80 -3.21 30.76
C SER A 546 8.85 -2.08 31.18
N ILE A 547 8.73 -1.03 30.36
CA ILE A 547 7.47 -0.28 30.21
C ILE A 547 7.15 -0.21 28.71
N ALA A 548 6.35 -1.18 28.24
CA ALA A 548 5.62 -1.05 26.99
C ALA A 548 4.29 -0.32 27.26
N THR A 549 4.36 0.96 27.58
CA THR A 549 3.16 1.82 27.47
C THR A 549 2.74 1.84 26.02
N THR A 550 1.53 1.36 25.73
CA THR A 550 0.97 1.35 24.38
C THR A 550 0.59 2.78 23.97
N THR A 551 1.61 3.59 23.63
CA THR A 551 1.42 4.83 22.87
C THR A 551 0.63 4.46 21.61
N LYS A 552 -0.53 5.08 21.40
CA LYS A 552 -1.29 4.86 20.18
C LYS A 552 -0.50 5.46 19.03
N ARG A 553 0.19 4.61 18.27
CA ARG A 553 0.96 5.02 17.09
C ARG A 553 0.11 5.49 15.90
N VAL A 554 -1.21 5.54 16.10
CA VAL A 554 -2.17 6.19 15.19
C VAL A 554 -3.16 7.04 15.97
N THR A 555 -3.38 8.26 15.53
CA THR A 555 -4.46 9.16 15.98
C THR A 555 -5.69 8.88 15.11
N VAL A 556 -6.82 8.52 15.74
CA VAL A 556 -8.07 8.26 15.00
C VAL A 556 -8.81 9.56 14.79
N HIS A 557 -9.04 9.92 13.53
CA HIS A 557 -9.88 11.04 13.12
C HIS A 557 -11.36 10.64 13.13
N GLU A 558 -11.69 9.43 12.68
CA GLU A 558 -13.07 8.93 12.64
C GLU A 558 -13.14 7.40 12.72
N CYS A 559 -14.12 6.87 13.45
CA CYS A 559 -14.60 5.50 13.29
C CYS A 559 -16.06 5.54 12.80
N CYS A 560 -16.34 4.93 11.65
CA CYS A 560 -17.68 4.87 11.07
C CYS A 560 -18.08 3.45 10.66
N SER A 561 -19.36 3.27 10.36
CA SER A 561 -19.90 2.02 9.79
C SER A 561 -20.48 2.29 8.41
N ILE A 562 -20.03 1.54 7.40
CA ILE A 562 -20.36 1.78 5.99
C ILE A 562 -21.26 0.66 5.49
N ALA A 563 -22.54 0.98 5.31
CA ALA A 563 -23.55 0.06 4.77
C ALA A 563 -23.46 -0.03 3.24
N PRO A 564 -23.93 -1.14 2.62
CA PRO A 564 -24.11 -1.23 1.18
C PRO A 564 -25.07 -0.17 0.65
N ALA A 565 -24.74 0.43 -0.50
CA ALA A 565 -25.62 1.39 -1.15
C ALA A 565 -26.96 0.73 -1.51
N THR A 566 -28.07 1.40 -1.22
CA THR A 566 -29.41 0.90 -1.55
C THR A 566 -29.61 0.78 -3.06
N ALA A 567 -30.57 -0.06 -3.47
CA ALA A 567 -31.07 -0.03 -4.83
C ALA A 567 -31.88 1.26 -5.02
N ALA A 568 -31.46 2.12 -5.94
CA ALA A 568 -32.02 3.45 -6.10
C ALA A 568 -33.54 3.42 -6.35
N GLY A 569 -34.27 4.03 -5.42
CA GLY A 569 -35.69 4.30 -5.43
C GLY A 569 -35.94 5.29 -4.32
N GLU A 570 -36.30 6.52 -4.67
CA GLU A 570 -36.54 7.66 -3.76
C GLU A 570 -35.36 7.97 -2.81
N ALA A 571 -34.39 8.73 -3.33
CA ALA A 571 -33.57 9.57 -2.47
C ALA A 571 -34.46 10.70 -1.93
N ALA A 572 -35.03 10.53 -0.74
CA ALA A 572 -35.69 11.62 -0.03
C ALA A 572 -34.63 12.63 0.41
N GLU A 573 -34.72 13.87 -0.11
CA GLU A 573 -33.86 14.97 0.33
C GLU A 573 -34.10 15.27 1.81
N GLN A 574 -33.16 14.89 2.66
CA GLN A 574 -33.08 15.42 4.02
C GLN A 574 -32.12 16.61 4.03
N SER A 575 -32.68 17.78 3.81
CA SER A 575 -31.99 19.05 4.00
C SER A 575 -31.63 19.24 5.48
N LEU A 576 -30.33 19.40 5.76
CA LEU A 576 -29.87 19.99 7.01
C LEU A 576 -29.88 21.52 6.85
N PRO A 577 -30.32 22.29 7.86
CA PRO A 577 -30.42 23.74 7.75
C PRO A 577 -29.04 24.40 7.77
N LEU A 578 -28.69 25.08 6.68
CA LEU A 578 -27.54 25.99 6.62
C LEU A 578 -27.73 27.16 7.60
N THR A 579 -26.62 27.75 8.05
CA THR A 579 -26.66 28.82 9.06
C THR A 579 -26.47 30.20 8.43
N PHE A 580 -26.79 31.24 9.19
CA PHE A 580 -27.02 32.60 8.66
C PHE A 580 -25.76 33.30 8.09
N PHE A 581 -24.58 32.66 8.09
CA PHE A 581 -23.35 33.18 7.50
C PHE A 581 -23.12 32.74 6.05
N ASP A 582 -23.83 31.73 5.55
CA ASP A 582 -23.62 31.15 4.21
C ASP A 582 -24.28 31.97 3.07
N ILE A 583 -25.01 33.05 3.41
CA ILE A 583 -25.92 33.76 2.49
C ILE A 583 -25.38 35.15 2.08
N LEU A 584 -24.06 35.25 1.82
CA LEU A 584 -23.46 36.51 1.36
C LEU A 584 -22.19 36.39 0.48
N TRP A 585 -22.10 35.34 -0.34
CA TRP A 585 -21.24 35.28 -1.54
C TRP A 585 -21.83 34.37 -2.62
N LEU A 586 -22.91 34.81 -3.29
CA LEU A 586 -23.62 34.03 -4.30
C LEU A 586 -23.19 34.35 -5.74
N TYR A 587 -23.11 33.29 -6.56
CA TYR A 587 -22.99 33.26 -8.04
C TYR A 587 -21.73 33.85 -8.72
N VAL A 588 -20.71 33.02 -8.94
CA VAL A 588 -19.94 33.00 -10.21
C VAL A 588 -19.58 31.57 -10.63
N HIS A 589 -20.11 31.13 -11.77
CA HIS A 589 -19.57 30.09 -12.66
C HIS A 589 -19.99 30.47 -14.09
N PRO A 590 -19.26 30.09 -15.16
CA PRO A 590 -18.08 29.22 -15.20
C PRO A 590 -16.75 29.98 -15.33
N THR A 591 -15.64 29.31 -15.02
CA THR A 591 -14.29 29.81 -15.32
C THR A 591 -13.93 29.59 -16.80
N GLN A 592 -13.59 30.67 -17.52
CA GLN A 592 -12.88 30.59 -18.80
C GLN A 592 -11.45 31.12 -18.64
N LEU A 593 -10.52 30.46 -19.33
CA LEU A 593 -9.12 30.84 -19.45
C LEU A 593 -8.92 31.57 -20.79
N ALA A 594 -8.35 32.77 -20.78
CA ALA A 594 -7.90 33.45 -21.98
C ALA A 594 -6.40 33.19 -22.21
N VAL A 595 -6.01 32.75 -23.41
CA VAL A 595 -4.60 32.55 -23.80
C VAL A 595 -4.31 33.31 -25.08
N SER A 596 -3.25 34.13 -25.07
CA SER A 596 -2.71 34.82 -26.24
C SER A 596 -1.26 34.44 -26.52
N PHE A 597 -0.85 34.58 -27.78
CA PHE A 597 0.51 34.36 -28.25
C PHE A 597 0.98 35.62 -29.00
N ALA A 598 2.21 36.05 -28.75
CA ALA A 598 2.84 37.20 -29.39
C ALA A 598 4.32 36.93 -29.67
N GLU A 599 4.88 37.66 -30.63
CA GLU A 599 6.33 37.75 -30.87
C GLU A 599 6.80 39.15 -30.49
N SER A 600 7.98 39.27 -29.88
CA SER A 600 8.56 40.54 -29.46
C SER A 600 8.97 41.41 -30.67
N SER A 601 8.74 42.73 -30.60
CA SER A 601 9.37 43.68 -31.55
C SER A 601 10.87 43.82 -31.28
N GLU A 602 11.63 44.27 -32.29
CA GLU A 602 13.11 44.29 -32.27
C GLU A 602 13.73 45.13 -31.13
N ASP A 603 12.98 46.05 -30.53
CA ASP A 603 13.41 46.88 -29.39
C ASP A 603 13.42 46.15 -28.03
N PHE A 604 12.95 44.89 -27.95
CA PHE A 604 12.81 44.14 -26.69
C PHE A 604 13.93 43.10 -26.49
N ASP A 605 15.02 43.51 -25.84
CA ASP A 605 16.13 42.61 -25.44
C ASP A 605 15.75 41.73 -24.23
N PHE A 606 15.81 40.40 -24.42
CA PHE A 606 15.50 39.41 -23.39
C PHE A 606 16.56 39.31 -22.28
N ASP A 607 17.85 39.42 -22.60
CA ASP A 607 18.92 39.41 -21.59
C ASP A 607 18.99 40.78 -20.87
N TYR A 608 18.49 41.87 -21.48
CA TYR A 608 18.17 43.11 -20.74
C TYR A 608 17.00 42.92 -19.77
N LEU A 609 15.89 42.31 -20.19
CA LEU A 609 14.71 42.08 -19.36
C LEU A 609 14.94 41.08 -18.21
N THR A 610 15.79 40.07 -18.40
CA THR A 610 16.07 39.03 -17.40
C THR A 610 17.33 39.29 -16.58
N GLY A 611 18.26 40.12 -17.05
CA GLY A 611 19.50 40.44 -16.36
C GLY A 611 19.34 41.34 -15.12
N ASN A 612 20.38 41.36 -14.28
CA ASN A 612 20.34 41.96 -12.94
C ASN A 612 20.48 43.51 -12.92
N GLN A 613 20.34 44.19 -14.05
CA GLN A 613 20.28 45.65 -14.09
C GLN A 613 18.89 46.18 -13.65
N ALA A 614 18.87 47.46 -13.26
CA ALA A 614 17.64 48.23 -13.18
C ALA A 614 16.99 48.31 -14.58
N ARG A 615 15.66 48.20 -14.62
CA ARG A 615 14.84 48.15 -15.84
C ARG A 615 13.67 49.11 -15.68
N ASP A 616 13.14 49.59 -16.80
CA ASP A 616 11.92 50.40 -16.82
C ASP A 616 10.70 49.51 -16.55
N SER A 617 9.80 49.94 -15.67
CA SER A 617 8.55 49.23 -15.38
C SER A 617 7.63 49.17 -16.60
N ASP A 618 7.64 50.21 -17.43
CA ASP A 618 6.63 50.39 -18.48
C ASP A 618 6.82 49.38 -19.63
N MET A 619 8.05 48.86 -19.78
CA MET A 619 8.35 47.76 -20.71
C MET A 619 7.64 46.45 -20.36
N PHE A 620 7.29 46.22 -19.08
CA PHE A 620 6.62 44.98 -18.66
C PHE A 620 5.12 44.97 -18.96
N TYR A 621 4.46 46.14 -19.08
CA TYR A 621 3.03 46.20 -19.41
C TYR A 621 2.70 45.63 -20.80
N ALA A 622 3.65 45.61 -21.73
CA ALA A 622 3.47 44.99 -23.05
C ALA A 622 3.50 43.44 -23.01
N LEU A 623 4.04 42.85 -21.94
CA LEU A 623 4.26 41.40 -21.79
C LEU A 623 3.16 40.73 -20.95
N VAL A 624 2.28 41.51 -20.31
CA VAL A 624 1.26 41.06 -19.35
C VAL A 624 -0.14 41.30 -19.93
N PRO A 625 -1.00 40.27 -20.03
CA PRO A 625 -2.29 40.38 -20.70
C PRO A 625 -3.30 41.16 -19.86
N VAL A 626 -4.08 42.05 -20.48
CA VAL A 626 -5.25 42.63 -19.81
C VAL A 626 -6.40 41.61 -19.77
N LEU A 627 -7.10 41.48 -18.65
CA LEU A 627 -8.31 40.65 -18.56
C LEU A 627 -9.38 41.19 -19.55
N PRO A 628 -9.97 40.36 -20.42
CA PRO A 628 -10.98 40.85 -21.36
C PRO A 628 -12.23 41.40 -20.65
N GLU A 629 -12.84 42.44 -21.24
CA GLU A 629 -14.13 43.01 -20.82
C GLU A 629 -15.20 41.92 -20.56
N PRO A 630 -15.92 41.96 -19.41
CA PRO A 630 -16.94 40.95 -19.09
C PRO A 630 -18.07 40.93 -20.12
N ARG A 631 -18.44 39.75 -20.60
CA ARG A 631 -19.46 39.58 -21.66
C ARG A 631 -20.81 39.21 -21.05
N VAL A 632 -21.87 39.91 -21.44
CA VAL A 632 -23.25 39.56 -21.07
C VAL A 632 -23.75 38.48 -22.04
N GLU A 633 -24.22 37.36 -21.51
CA GLU A 633 -24.93 36.35 -22.31
C GLU A 633 -26.34 36.83 -22.65
N SER A 634 -26.65 36.89 -23.95
CA SER A 634 -27.88 37.48 -24.47
C SER A 634 -29.17 36.71 -24.16
N GLU A 635 -29.08 35.45 -23.73
CA GLU A 635 -30.23 34.60 -23.40
C GLU A 635 -30.44 34.40 -21.88
N SER A 636 -29.37 34.54 -21.09
CA SER A 636 -29.38 34.25 -19.65
C SER A 636 -29.30 35.50 -18.76
N GLY A 637 -28.78 36.62 -19.29
CA GLY A 637 -28.58 37.87 -18.55
C GLY A 637 -27.39 37.84 -17.59
N PHE A 638 -26.65 36.72 -17.50
CA PHE A 638 -25.44 36.63 -16.67
C PHE A 638 -24.25 37.34 -17.33
N GLN A 639 -23.40 37.92 -16.49
CA GLN A 639 -22.17 38.60 -16.91
C GLN A 639 -20.98 37.67 -16.68
N ILE A 640 -20.44 37.11 -17.76
CA ILE A 640 -19.27 36.24 -17.72
C ILE A 640 -18.01 37.11 -17.68
N MET A 641 -17.37 37.16 -16.50
CA MET A 641 -16.08 37.80 -16.30
C MET A 641 -14.95 36.75 -16.42
N PRO A 642 -13.98 36.93 -17.34
CA PRO A 642 -12.79 36.08 -17.36
C PRO A 642 -11.95 36.40 -16.11
N LEU A 643 -11.55 35.36 -15.38
CA LEU A 643 -10.85 35.52 -14.10
C LEU A 643 -9.33 35.32 -14.22
N LEU A 644 -8.84 34.77 -15.34
CA LEU A 644 -7.42 34.52 -15.60
C LEU A 644 -7.11 34.68 -17.09
N ALA A 645 -6.09 35.48 -17.40
CA ALA A 645 -5.53 35.64 -18.74
C ALA A 645 -4.02 35.34 -18.72
N ILE A 646 -3.52 34.73 -19.78
CA ILE A 646 -2.12 34.31 -19.95
C ILE A 646 -1.64 34.73 -21.35
N GLN A 647 -0.46 35.34 -21.42
CA GLN A 647 0.23 35.69 -22.67
C GLN A 647 1.58 34.99 -22.71
N ALA A 648 1.84 34.22 -23.77
CA ALA A 648 3.18 33.77 -24.10
C ALA A 648 3.79 34.70 -25.16
N THR A 649 4.88 35.38 -24.80
CA THR A 649 5.65 36.23 -25.72
C THR A 649 6.96 35.53 -26.06
N LEU A 650 7.13 35.15 -27.33
CA LEU A 650 8.37 34.56 -27.84
C LEU A 650 9.38 35.68 -28.15
N PHE A 651 10.60 35.51 -27.67
CA PHE A 651 11.75 36.34 -27.99
C PHE A 651 12.69 35.51 -28.89
N PRO A 652 12.82 35.84 -30.18
CA PRO A 652 13.67 35.09 -31.11
C PRO A 652 15.08 34.86 -30.57
N GLU A 653 15.57 33.63 -30.76
CA GLU A 653 16.91 33.14 -30.37
C GLU A 653 17.28 33.20 -28.87
N THR A 654 16.46 33.83 -28.01
CA THR A 654 16.86 34.19 -26.64
C THR A 654 15.95 33.61 -25.54
N GLY A 655 14.62 33.56 -25.71
CA GLY A 655 13.75 33.00 -24.68
C GLY A 655 12.24 33.11 -24.90
N ILE A 656 11.47 32.80 -23.86
CA ILE A 656 10.01 32.96 -23.81
C ILE A 656 9.66 33.64 -22.49
N CYS A 657 8.87 34.71 -22.55
CA CYS A 657 8.24 35.32 -21.39
C CYS A 657 6.78 34.83 -21.29
N ILE A 658 6.30 34.56 -20.07
CA ILE A 658 4.89 34.23 -19.82
C ILE A 658 4.33 35.25 -18.83
N GLY A 659 3.51 36.17 -19.34
CA GLY A 659 2.74 37.11 -18.53
C GLY A 659 1.41 36.51 -18.10
N ILE A 660 0.99 36.78 -16.86
CA ILE A 660 -0.23 36.24 -16.27
C ILE A 660 -0.94 37.35 -15.50
N THR A 661 -2.25 37.48 -15.71
CA THR A 661 -3.11 38.42 -14.99
C THR A 661 -4.33 37.70 -14.46
N ASN A 662 -4.59 37.82 -13.17
CA ASN A 662 -5.70 37.17 -12.49
C ASN A 662 -6.62 38.18 -11.78
N HIS A 663 -7.85 37.76 -11.56
CA HIS A 663 -8.72 38.38 -10.56
C HIS A 663 -8.39 37.81 -9.17
N HIS A 664 -8.48 38.60 -8.10
CA HIS A 664 -8.17 38.12 -6.73
C HIS A 664 -9.09 36.99 -6.24
N ALA A 665 -10.27 36.82 -6.86
CA ALA A 665 -11.18 35.71 -6.56
C ALA A 665 -10.70 34.33 -7.07
N VAL A 666 -9.61 34.26 -7.85
CA VAL A 666 -9.01 32.98 -8.30
C VAL A 666 -8.12 32.34 -7.23
N GLY A 667 -7.55 33.15 -6.36
CA GLY A 667 -6.58 32.73 -5.35
C GLY A 667 -5.68 33.87 -4.93
N ASP A 668 -4.98 33.67 -3.82
CA ASP A 668 -3.93 34.56 -3.34
C ASP A 668 -2.60 34.35 -4.11
N ALA A 669 -1.61 35.19 -3.81
CA ALA A 669 -0.29 35.10 -4.42
C ALA A 669 0.39 33.74 -4.18
N SER A 670 0.15 33.09 -3.04
CA SER A 670 0.70 31.78 -2.71
C SER A 670 0.12 30.68 -3.61
N SER A 671 -1.20 30.68 -3.76
CA SER A 671 -1.97 29.78 -4.62
C SER A 671 -1.55 29.90 -6.08
N ILE A 672 -1.34 31.14 -6.55
CA ILE A 672 -0.94 31.42 -7.94
C ILE A 672 0.52 31.06 -8.19
N VAL A 673 1.43 31.32 -7.25
CA VAL A 673 2.83 30.83 -7.33
C VAL A 673 2.87 29.30 -7.29
N GLY A 674 1.99 28.64 -6.53
CA GLY A 674 1.79 27.20 -6.56
C GLY A 674 1.34 26.70 -7.93
N PHE A 675 0.32 27.33 -8.52
CA PHE A 675 -0.15 27.05 -9.89
C PHE A 675 0.96 27.21 -10.94
N ILE A 676 1.70 28.32 -10.92
CA ILE A 676 2.81 28.57 -11.86
C ILE A 676 3.90 27.50 -11.73
N LYS A 677 4.28 27.13 -10.49
CA LYS A 677 5.26 26.07 -10.24
C LYS A 677 4.76 24.68 -10.65
N ALA A 678 3.46 24.41 -10.55
CA ALA A 678 2.86 23.15 -11.02
C ALA A 678 2.76 23.10 -12.56
N TRP A 679 2.36 24.21 -13.19
CA TRP A 679 2.23 24.33 -14.63
C TRP A 679 3.60 24.30 -15.34
N GLY A 680 4.62 24.96 -14.79
CA GLY A 680 6.00 24.85 -15.29
C GLY A 680 6.55 23.42 -15.23
N LYS A 681 6.14 22.63 -14.22
CA LYS A 681 6.49 21.19 -14.11
C LYS A 681 5.70 20.28 -15.07
N SER A 682 4.50 20.66 -15.48
CA SER A 682 3.73 19.89 -16.47
C SER A 682 4.03 20.28 -17.92
N ALA A 683 4.55 21.48 -18.16
CA ALA A 683 5.01 21.93 -19.46
C ALA A 683 6.26 21.19 -19.98
N THR A 684 7.07 20.57 -19.10
CA THR A 684 8.28 19.84 -19.46
C THR A 684 8.02 18.40 -19.94
N PHE A 685 7.09 18.19 -20.88
CA PHE A 685 6.95 16.94 -21.64
C PHE A 685 6.22 17.11 -22.99
N SER A 686 7.00 17.19 -24.07
CA SER A 686 6.62 16.86 -25.45
C SER A 686 7.86 16.50 -26.25
#